data_AF-A0AAV1FIT3-F1
#
_entry.id   AF-A0AAV1FIT3-F1
#
_cell.length_a   1.000
_cell.length_b   1.000
_cell.length_c   1.000
_cell.angle_alpha   90.00
_cell.angle_beta   90.00
_cell.angle_gamma   90.00
#
_symmetry.space_group_name_H-M   'P 1'
#
loop_
_entity.id
_entity.type
_entity.pdbx_description
1 polymer ?
#
loop_
_entity_poly.entity_id
_entity_poly.type
_entity_poly.pdbx_seq_one_letter_code
_entity_poly.pdbx_strand_id
1 'polypeptide(L)'
;MVLTSATQQLFGCRADEDVTGESPYKLLRKDDIVQDMKKRAAVSDFSPVKQTVLDYPEDEILLVFDRDFLYGQSFYLVLTPEAKERILHPPKPETAEAEVIENDAIKTPEPRQWISQGSEQEIENECVKETREKLCIKFSRVRRKFGAPVCFSDHNADFIECPSYKDSRFSIKQMQRDCGLQAVPTLQSSSAQTQRKVLRNIHTQYTPRELSDEDKENIHQSESLRNFLKTVTPRVLHALQQAEIMDEFTDDRKALSSAAKDDDSNEQVYEDLMLVRVLANRAYTKDKTIRCINWHPTIQGVIAVALTERRETQLNESTDLTVKQHFILFYSCKNSTTLLLLEGPDGIFAFDFSPSDPNIIVGGCANGQVVLWDISAYVTYLQGTQPGGKKSSVNTDTFASDDKDKKTPVVRFCAASSGESVQEAPITDVQWLPPTFEVTKTGEAVENKNKISVQFVTCSPCAIMFWDVRVSKQWSSWASGKKHTTAHSVSETFKHLGRWWKPLFKITPPMINTRRDYSPLKFSLEHYTCTDDNTAGTTDDPADGESSEVVPDYSQLRTRSAQTLKPLEDVNTRMYVGTQEGVVVYTDWKQDNKESGHLHNAKSLHHGVVNTVQRSPFYKDTILTIEDWNFAIWKEGVTDGPIFTSPTSETAYTAGCCSPSRSTDFFIGNEDGSIEVWDLLKKTKEPVQVYKHVIKARITCIKSWSATTSKHYYLAVSDDVAAVFVFRLPKSLYKKESLGLEKFFELEEDRLKDFQRRVAKMKKEADELRKKGETNKQIKTPEEQKEEEIEMKEYKEYLTLEENILKGLGLWQAPAEA
;
A
#
# COMPACT_ATOMS: atom_id res chain seq x y z
N MET A 1 -7.73 1.71 -54.13
CA MET A 1 -7.65 1.31 -55.53
C MET A 1 -6.38 0.48 -55.73
N VAL A 2 -6.45 -0.54 -56.60
CA VAL A 2 -5.25 -1.28 -57.03
C VAL A 2 -4.85 -0.72 -58.39
N LEU A 3 -3.67 -0.10 -58.48
CA LEU A 3 -3.13 0.38 -59.75
C LEU A 3 -2.26 -0.71 -60.36
N THR A 4 -2.51 -1.06 -61.62
CA THR A 4 -1.65 -2.01 -62.36
C THR A 4 -0.26 -1.43 -62.57
N SER A 5 0.75 -2.29 -62.75
CA SER A 5 2.13 -1.88 -62.99
C SER A 5 2.28 -0.92 -64.19
N ALA A 6 1.46 -1.12 -65.23
CA ALA A 6 1.40 -0.23 -66.39
C ALA A 6 0.91 1.19 -66.02
N THR A 7 -0.14 1.29 -65.19
CA THR A 7 -0.65 2.58 -64.72
C THR A 7 0.31 3.25 -63.74
N GLN A 8 0.94 2.48 -62.85
CA GLN A 8 1.97 3.00 -61.93
C GLN A 8 3.18 3.58 -62.69
N GLN A 9 3.63 2.92 -63.75
CA GLN A 9 4.72 3.44 -64.58
C GLN A 9 4.29 4.68 -65.39
N LEU A 10 3.05 4.72 -65.89
CA LEU A 10 2.55 5.84 -66.68
C LEU A 10 2.46 7.13 -65.86
N PHE A 11 2.01 7.04 -64.61
CA PHE A 11 1.88 8.18 -63.70
C PHE A 11 3.09 8.35 -62.75
N GLY A 12 4.12 7.50 -62.90
CA GLY A 12 5.33 7.49 -62.07
C GLY A 12 5.05 7.35 -60.57
N CYS A 13 4.12 6.47 -60.20
CA CYS A 13 3.73 6.22 -58.82
C CYS A 13 4.01 4.76 -58.42
N ARG A 14 5.17 4.23 -58.82
CA ARG A 14 5.58 2.88 -58.45
C ARG A 14 5.76 2.75 -56.95
N ALA A 15 5.09 1.74 -56.38
CA ALA A 15 5.21 1.41 -54.96
C ALA A 15 6.68 1.12 -54.60
N ASP A 16 7.15 1.69 -53.48
CA ASP A 16 8.50 1.55 -52.93
C ASP A 16 9.67 2.09 -53.80
N GLU A 17 9.39 2.63 -55.00
CA GLU A 17 10.36 3.35 -55.85
C GLU A 17 10.06 4.86 -55.90
N ASP A 18 8.89 5.23 -56.45
CA ASP A 18 8.49 6.64 -56.63
C ASP A 18 7.66 7.18 -55.45
N VAL A 19 6.95 6.29 -54.75
CA VAL A 19 6.17 6.61 -53.55
C VAL A 19 6.59 5.65 -52.45
N THR A 20 7.11 6.19 -51.35
CA THR A 20 7.74 5.44 -50.26
C THR A 20 7.05 5.72 -48.92
N GLY A 21 7.38 4.97 -47.87
CA GLY A 21 6.81 5.22 -46.54
C GLY A 21 7.14 6.61 -45.95
N GLU A 22 8.26 7.22 -46.35
CA GLU A 22 8.64 8.58 -45.92
C GLU A 22 7.98 9.68 -46.76
N SER A 23 7.65 9.38 -48.02
CA SER A 23 6.93 10.25 -48.94
C SER A 23 5.75 9.51 -49.57
N PRO A 24 4.63 9.32 -48.83
CA PRO A 24 3.58 8.37 -49.20
C PRO A 24 2.59 8.92 -50.23
N TYR A 25 2.78 10.12 -50.78
CA TYR A 25 1.80 10.74 -51.68
C TYR A 25 2.41 11.36 -52.93
N LYS A 26 1.62 11.40 -54.01
CA LYS A 26 1.97 12.02 -55.29
C LYS A 26 0.79 12.82 -55.85
N LEU A 27 1.07 14.00 -56.40
CA LEU A 27 0.09 14.84 -57.09
C LEU A 27 -0.02 14.41 -58.56
N LEU A 28 -1.26 14.16 -59.01
CA LEU A 28 -1.58 13.81 -60.39
C LEU A 28 -2.46 14.89 -61.02
N ARG A 29 -2.16 15.28 -62.27
CA ARG A 29 -3.02 16.22 -63.00
C ARG A 29 -4.30 15.52 -63.44
N LYS A 30 -5.44 16.19 -63.20
CA LYS A 30 -6.78 15.73 -63.59
C LYS A 30 -6.85 15.46 -65.09
N ASP A 31 -6.24 16.32 -65.90
CA ASP A 31 -6.20 16.17 -67.36
C ASP A 31 -5.50 14.88 -67.81
N ASP A 32 -4.41 14.47 -67.13
CA ASP A 32 -3.67 13.27 -67.48
C ASP A 32 -4.48 12.00 -67.15
N ILE A 33 -5.21 12.00 -66.03
CA ILE A 33 -6.12 10.92 -65.64
C ILE A 33 -7.29 10.84 -66.64
N VAL A 34 -7.85 11.98 -67.05
CA VAL A 34 -8.94 12.03 -68.05
C VAL A 34 -8.47 11.59 -69.43
N GLN A 35 -7.26 11.96 -69.84
CA GLN A 35 -6.66 11.51 -71.10
C GLN A 35 -6.38 10.00 -71.07
N ASP A 36 -5.92 9.46 -69.95
CA ASP A 36 -5.71 8.04 -69.78
C ASP A 36 -7.02 7.24 -69.87
N MET A 37 -8.08 7.70 -69.21
CA MET A 37 -9.42 7.10 -69.34
C MET A 37 -9.96 7.18 -70.77
N LYS A 38 -9.63 8.24 -71.53
CA LYS A 38 -10.01 8.36 -72.95
C LYS A 38 -9.22 7.40 -73.85
N LYS A 39 -7.93 7.18 -73.57
CA LYS A 39 -7.04 6.32 -74.37
C LYS A 39 -7.24 4.82 -74.09
N ARG A 40 -7.41 4.45 -72.82
CA ARG A 40 -7.51 3.04 -72.38
C ARG A 40 -8.95 2.59 -72.07
N ALA A 41 -9.92 3.51 -72.06
CA ALA A 41 -11.34 3.23 -71.81
C ALA A 41 -11.52 2.29 -70.59
N ALA A 42 -12.22 1.16 -70.75
CA ALA A 42 -12.49 0.20 -69.66
C ALA A 42 -11.24 -0.48 -69.06
N VAL A 43 -10.06 -0.31 -69.68
CA VAL A 43 -8.77 -0.86 -69.21
C VAL A 43 -8.00 0.12 -68.32
N SER A 44 -8.47 1.37 -68.18
CA SER A 44 -7.87 2.30 -67.21
C SER A 44 -8.34 1.98 -65.79
N ASP A 45 -7.39 1.91 -64.84
CA ASP A 45 -7.66 1.64 -63.43
C ASP A 45 -8.47 2.77 -62.75
N PHE A 46 -8.54 3.96 -63.37
CA PHE A 46 -9.31 5.10 -62.89
C PHE A 46 -10.76 5.13 -63.39
N SER A 47 -11.14 4.23 -64.30
CA SER A 47 -12.50 4.16 -64.86
C SER A 47 -13.64 4.02 -63.84
N PRO A 48 -13.50 3.25 -62.73
CA PRO A 48 -14.55 3.16 -61.70
C PRO A 48 -14.81 4.49 -60.98
N VAL A 49 -13.83 5.40 -61.00
CA VAL A 49 -13.81 6.66 -60.23
C VAL A 49 -13.93 7.86 -61.18
N LYS A 50 -14.39 7.62 -62.41
CA LYS A 50 -14.47 8.63 -63.49
C LYS A 50 -15.37 9.81 -63.16
N GLN A 51 -16.57 9.55 -62.62
CA GLN A 51 -17.52 10.62 -62.28
C GLN A 51 -16.96 11.50 -61.17
N THR A 52 -16.42 10.89 -60.11
CA THR A 52 -15.86 11.62 -58.97
C THR A 52 -14.56 12.38 -59.30
N VAL A 53 -13.74 11.89 -60.24
CA VAL A 53 -12.58 12.64 -60.77
C VAL A 53 -13.02 13.84 -61.61
N LEU A 54 -14.09 13.73 -62.40
CA LEU A 54 -14.63 14.84 -63.19
C LEU A 54 -15.25 15.93 -62.30
N ASP A 55 -15.93 15.53 -61.23
CA ASP A 55 -16.59 16.43 -60.28
C ASP A 55 -15.61 17.14 -59.33
N TYR A 56 -14.34 16.73 -59.29
CA TYR A 56 -13.33 17.34 -58.42
C TYR A 56 -12.99 18.79 -58.88
N PRO A 57 -12.99 19.78 -57.96
CA PRO A 57 -12.92 21.20 -58.33
C PRO A 57 -11.54 21.72 -58.72
N GLU A 58 -10.45 21.04 -58.34
CA GLU A 58 -9.06 21.48 -58.63
C GLU A 58 -8.41 20.68 -59.77
N ASP A 59 -7.35 21.24 -60.34
CA ASP A 59 -6.62 20.63 -61.48
C ASP A 59 -5.69 19.48 -61.05
N GLU A 60 -5.36 19.37 -59.76
CA GLU A 60 -4.43 18.37 -59.22
C GLU A 60 -5.08 17.54 -58.11
N ILE A 61 -5.07 16.21 -58.28
CA ILE A 61 -5.64 15.25 -57.34
C ILE A 61 -4.49 14.53 -56.63
N LEU A 62 -4.62 14.37 -55.30
CA LEU A 62 -3.62 13.67 -54.49
C LEU A 62 -3.87 12.16 -54.48
N LEU A 63 -2.87 11.40 -54.93
CA LEU A 63 -2.81 9.94 -54.82
C LEU A 63 -1.92 9.59 -53.62
N VAL A 64 -2.43 8.77 -52.69
CA VAL A 64 -1.69 8.32 -51.51
C VAL A 64 -1.47 6.81 -51.61
N PHE A 65 -0.24 6.37 -51.31
CA PHE A 65 0.17 4.99 -51.17
C PHE A 65 -0.05 4.55 -49.72
N ASP A 66 -0.91 3.55 -49.54
CA ASP A 66 -1.26 3.00 -48.22
C ASP A 66 -0.43 1.74 -47.97
N ARG A 67 0.78 1.93 -47.43
CA ARG A 67 1.72 0.83 -47.16
C ARG A 67 1.18 -0.14 -46.10
N ASP A 68 0.49 0.39 -45.10
CA ASP A 68 0.02 -0.35 -43.93
C ASP A 68 -1.39 -0.95 -44.15
N PHE A 69 -1.96 -0.77 -45.35
CA PHE A 69 -3.30 -1.24 -45.73
C PHE A 69 -4.40 -0.79 -44.75
N LEU A 70 -4.28 0.42 -44.18
CA LEU A 70 -5.26 0.98 -43.24
C LEU A 70 -6.67 1.08 -43.85
N TYR A 71 -6.73 1.31 -45.16
CA TYR A 71 -7.98 1.37 -45.94
C TYR A 71 -8.16 0.14 -46.86
N GLY A 72 -7.39 -0.92 -46.63
CA GLY A 72 -7.54 -2.23 -47.26
C GLY A 72 -7.16 -2.30 -48.75
N GLN A 73 -6.61 -1.24 -49.35
CA GLN A 73 -6.18 -1.20 -50.75
C GLN A 73 -4.85 -0.44 -50.87
N SER A 74 -4.00 -0.81 -51.85
CA SER A 74 -2.62 -0.31 -51.94
C SER A 74 -2.49 1.20 -52.22
N PHE A 75 -3.46 1.81 -52.89
CA PHE A 75 -3.50 3.26 -53.14
C PHE A 75 -4.89 3.82 -52.81
N TYR A 76 -5.01 5.11 -52.51
CA TYR A 76 -6.30 5.80 -52.47
C TYR A 76 -6.18 7.22 -53.02
N LEU A 77 -7.29 7.74 -53.57
CA LEU A 77 -7.38 9.10 -54.09
C LEU A 77 -8.09 10.00 -53.09
N VAL A 78 -7.55 11.19 -52.87
CA VAL A 78 -8.17 12.21 -52.02
C VAL A 78 -9.08 13.08 -52.88
N LEU A 79 -10.39 12.93 -52.67
CA LEU A 79 -11.43 13.51 -53.54
C LEU A 79 -12.04 14.81 -52.98
N THR A 80 -11.50 15.38 -51.89
CA THR A 80 -11.92 16.69 -51.37
C THR A 80 -10.72 17.63 -51.23
N PRO A 81 -10.85 18.92 -51.59
CA PRO A 81 -9.76 19.89 -51.48
C PRO A 81 -9.36 20.11 -50.01
N GLU A 82 -10.33 20.09 -49.09
CA GLU A 82 -10.08 20.20 -47.65
C GLU A 82 -9.27 19.03 -47.05
N ALA A 83 -9.43 17.81 -47.59
CA ALA A 83 -8.64 16.67 -47.14
C ALA A 83 -7.24 16.69 -47.76
N LYS A 84 -7.11 17.13 -49.03
CA LYS A 84 -5.82 17.33 -49.69
C LYS A 84 -4.98 18.34 -48.92
N GLU A 85 -5.55 19.49 -48.55
CA GLU A 85 -4.85 20.51 -47.76
C GLU A 85 -4.47 20.04 -46.35
N ARG A 86 -5.34 19.29 -45.66
CA ARG A 86 -5.01 18.71 -44.34
C ARG A 86 -3.87 17.70 -44.38
N ILE A 87 -3.72 16.95 -45.48
CA ILE A 87 -2.65 15.96 -45.64
C ILE A 87 -1.34 16.64 -46.03
N LEU A 88 -1.38 17.66 -46.90
CA LEU A 88 -0.18 18.41 -47.31
C LEU A 88 0.33 19.36 -46.21
N HIS A 89 -0.59 19.94 -45.43
CA HIS A 89 -0.32 20.87 -44.35
C HIS A 89 -0.98 20.35 -43.07
N PRO A 90 -0.39 19.35 -42.40
CA PRO A 90 -0.92 18.87 -41.12
C PRO A 90 -0.97 20.04 -40.14
N PRO A 91 -2.11 20.28 -39.46
CA PRO A 91 -2.22 21.34 -38.49
C PRO A 91 -1.15 21.14 -37.42
N LYS A 92 -0.36 22.18 -37.13
CA LYS A 92 0.55 22.14 -35.98
C LYS A 92 -0.31 21.84 -34.76
N PRO A 93 0.08 20.88 -33.90
CA PRO A 93 -0.66 20.63 -32.68
C PRO A 93 -0.62 21.92 -31.86
N GLU A 94 -1.78 22.58 -31.74
CA GLU A 94 -2.11 23.29 -30.52
C GLU A 94 -1.87 22.30 -29.40
N THR A 95 -1.01 22.67 -28.46
CA THR A 95 -0.69 21.88 -27.28
C THR A 95 -1.96 21.74 -26.44
N ALA A 96 -2.82 20.81 -26.83
CA ALA A 96 -3.94 20.30 -26.07
C ALA A 96 -3.53 18.92 -25.56
N GLU A 97 -2.86 18.95 -24.42
CA GLU A 97 -3.20 18.15 -23.25
C GLU A 97 -4.15 16.98 -23.56
N ALA A 98 -3.56 15.80 -23.73
CA ALA A 98 -4.26 14.56 -23.47
C ALA A 98 -4.60 14.54 -21.98
N GLU A 99 -5.90 14.53 -21.70
CA GLU A 99 -6.50 14.37 -20.38
C GLU A 99 -5.97 13.09 -19.71
N VAL A 100 -4.92 13.27 -18.92
CA VAL A 100 -4.76 12.56 -17.66
C VAL A 100 -5.48 13.41 -16.64
N ILE A 101 -6.50 12.83 -16.04
CA ILE A 101 -7.32 13.40 -14.98
C ILE A 101 -6.41 13.72 -13.79
N GLU A 102 -6.02 14.98 -13.67
CA GLU A 102 -5.55 15.58 -12.42
C GLU A 102 -6.56 16.63 -11.94
N ASN A 103 -6.84 16.51 -10.65
CA ASN A 103 -7.91 17.17 -9.91
C ASN A 103 -7.86 18.70 -9.96
N ASP A 104 -9.06 19.29 -10.05
CA ASP A 104 -9.48 20.63 -9.63
C ASP A 104 -8.41 21.51 -8.95
N ALA A 105 -7.64 22.22 -9.77
CA ALA A 105 -7.03 23.47 -9.38
C ALA A 105 -7.91 24.61 -9.91
N ILE A 106 -8.40 25.45 -8.99
CA ILE A 106 -9.17 26.66 -9.26
C ILE A 106 -8.43 27.50 -10.32
N LYS A 107 -8.87 27.44 -11.58
CA LYS A 107 -8.34 28.29 -12.65
C LYS A 107 -8.72 29.72 -12.34
N THR A 108 -7.71 30.57 -12.10
CA THR A 108 -7.87 32.03 -12.12
C THR A 108 -8.58 32.41 -13.41
N PRO A 109 -9.67 33.19 -13.38
CA PRO A 109 -10.43 33.51 -14.58
C PRO A 109 -9.52 34.21 -15.59
N GLU A 110 -9.55 33.76 -16.84
CA GLU A 110 -8.80 34.41 -17.92
C GLU A 110 -9.24 35.87 -18.05
N PRO A 111 -8.31 36.80 -18.28
CA PRO A 111 -8.64 38.21 -18.41
C PRO A 111 -9.61 38.39 -19.58
N ARG A 112 -10.81 38.89 -19.27
CA ARG A 112 -11.76 39.30 -20.30
C ARG A 112 -11.10 40.37 -21.17
N GLN A 113 -11.44 40.40 -22.45
CA GLN A 113 -11.01 41.46 -23.36
C GLN A 113 -11.27 42.82 -22.71
N TRP A 114 -10.23 43.66 -22.69
CA TRP A 114 -10.29 44.99 -22.08
C TRP A 114 -11.38 45.82 -22.76
N ILE A 115 -12.37 46.25 -21.98
CA ILE A 115 -13.40 47.18 -22.43
C ILE A 115 -13.02 48.55 -21.91
N SER A 116 -12.57 49.42 -22.81
CA SER A 116 -12.20 50.79 -22.47
C SER A 116 -13.38 51.57 -21.89
N GLN A 117 -13.16 52.23 -20.75
CA GLN A 117 -14.08 53.19 -20.16
C GLN A 117 -13.51 54.62 -20.12
N GLY A 118 -12.61 54.95 -21.05
CA GLY A 118 -12.10 56.32 -21.24
C GLY A 118 -10.76 56.65 -20.55
N SER A 119 -10.25 55.78 -19.67
CA SER A 119 -8.96 55.98 -18.98
C SER A 119 -7.75 55.94 -19.93
N GLU A 120 -7.87 55.24 -21.07
CA GLU A 120 -6.82 55.18 -22.08
C GLU A 120 -6.56 56.53 -22.75
N GLN A 121 -7.57 57.40 -22.79
CA GLN A 121 -7.47 58.72 -23.40
C GLN A 121 -6.66 59.68 -22.52
N GLU A 122 -6.73 59.54 -21.20
CA GLU A 122 -5.86 60.26 -20.26
C GLU A 122 -4.41 59.76 -20.35
N ILE A 123 -4.22 58.43 -20.43
CA ILE A 123 -2.89 57.81 -20.58
C ILE A 123 -2.24 58.19 -21.91
N GLU A 124 -2.99 58.23 -23.02
CA GLU A 124 -2.46 58.68 -24.32
C GLU A 124 -2.12 60.17 -24.34
N ASN A 125 -2.83 61.00 -23.58
CA ASN A 125 -2.57 62.44 -23.46
C ASN A 125 -1.36 62.74 -22.57
N GLU A 126 -1.08 61.91 -21.56
CA GLU A 126 0.15 61.99 -20.75
C GLU A 126 1.37 61.35 -21.44
N CYS A 127 1.16 60.58 -22.50
CA CYS A 127 2.23 59.92 -23.23
C CYS A 127 2.98 60.91 -24.13
N VAL A 128 4.23 61.22 -23.78
CA VAL A 128 5.08 62.18 -24.50
C VAL A 128 5.41 61.67 -25.90
N LYS A 129 4.74 62.22 -26.92
CA LYS A 129 5.05 61.95 -28.35
C LYS A 129 6.05 62.99 -28.87
N GLU A 130 7.14 62.53 -29.49
CA GLU A 130 8.15 63.42 -30.07
C GLU A 130 7.56 64.18 -31.28
N THR A 131 7.29 65.48 -31.12
CA THR A 131 6.60 66.32 -32.12
C THR A 131 7.51 67.00 -33.16
N ARG A 132 8.82 66.72 -33.15
CA ARG A 132 9.80 67.29 -34.10
C ARG A 132 10.70 66.23 -34.71
N GLU A 133 11.10 66.45 -35.96
CA GLU A 133 12.12 65.62 -36.60
C GLU A 133 13.46 65.71 -35.84
N LYS A 134 14.13 64.57 -35.68
CA LYS A 134 15.38 64.47 -34.93
C LYS A 134 16.51 65.13 -35.74
N LEU A 135 17.22 66.06 -35.11
CA LEU A 135 18.41 66.66 -35.72
C LEU A 135 19.53 65.62 -35.76
N CYS A 136 19.96 65.24 -36.96
CA CYS A 136 21.15 64.43 -37.14
C CYS A 136 22.39 65.33 -37.12
N ILE A 137 23.12 65.32 -35.99
CA ILE A 137 24.36 66.09 -35.83
C ILE A 137 25.55 65.13 -35.85
N LYS A 138 26.50 65.38 -36.76
CA LYS A 138 27.71 64.59 -36.90
C LYS A 138 28.88 65.27 -36.19
N PHE A 139 29.38 64.66 -35.13
CA PHE A 139 30.58 65.13 -34.43
C PHE A 139 31.81 64.36 -34.93
N SER A 140 32.88 65.07 -35.28
CA SER A 140 34.18 64.48 -35.55
C SER A 140 35.16 64.87 -34.43
N ARG A 141 35.90 63.90 -33.93
CA ARG A 141 36.91 64.11 -32.87
C ARG A 141 38.17 63.34 -33.24
N VAL A 142 39.33 63.89 -32.91
CA VAL A 142 40.61 63.22 -33.16
C VAL A 142 40.62 61.89 -32.39
N ARG A 143 41.01 60.79 -33.06
CA ARG A 143 40.84 59.39 -32.59
C ARG A 143 41.28 59.14 -31.15
N ARG A 144 42.35 59.79 -30.70
CA ARG A 144 42.89 59.68 -29.33
C ARG A 144 41.99 60.24 -28.22
N LYS A 145 40.91 60.97 -28.55
CA LYS A 145 39.96 61.56 -27.59
C LYS A 145 38.56 60.93 -27.65
N PHE A 146 38.38 59.80 -28.34
CA PHE A 146 37.11 59.08 -28.31
C PHE A 146 36.87 58.47 -26.91
N GLY A 147 35.65 58.61 -26.38
CA GLY A 147 35.26 58.09 -25.05
C GLY A 147 35.51 59.02 -23.85
N ALA A 148 36.19 60.16 -24.02
CA ALA A 148 36.39 61.13 -22.95
C ALA A 148 35.12 61.99 -22.71
N PRO A 149 34.77 62.34 -21.46
CA PRO A 149 33.58 63.13 -21.13
C PRO A 149 33.56 64.47 -21.88
N VAL A 150 32.38 64.87 -22.33
CA VAL A 150 32.16 66.11 -23.09
C VAL A 150 31.39 67.07 -22.19
N CYS A 151 31.97 68.24 -21.88
CA CYS A 151 31.22 69.36 -21.32
C CYS A 151 30.85 70.28 -22.47
N PHE A 152 29.55 70.43 -22.71
CA PHE A 152 29.05 71.43 -23.64
C PHE A 152 28.95 72.76 -22.90
N SER A 153 29.52 73.81 -23.48
CA SER A 153 29.34 75.19 -23.04
C SER A 153 29.08 76.03 -24.28
N ASP A 154 28.14 76.96 -24.19
CA ASP A 154 27.90 77.90 -25.28
C ASP A 154 29.13 78.81 -25.40
N HIS A 155 29.81 78.72 -26.54
CA HIS A 155 30.91 79.61 -26.88
C HIS A 155 30.54 80.38 -28.14
N ASN A 156 30.60 81.71 -28.03
CA ASN A 156 30.49 82.60 -29.17
C ASN A 156 31.67 82.36 -30.11
N ALA A 157 31.40 82.33 -31.41
CA ALA A 157 32.36 81.98 -32.44
C ALA A 157 33.51 83.00 -32.52
N ASP A 158 34.70 82.60 -32.04
CA ASP A 158 35.93 83.34 -32.30
C ASP A 158 36.39 83.08 -33.74
N PHE A 159 36.30 84.11 -34.57
CA PHE A 159 36.94 84.17 -35.88
C PHE A 159 38.45 84.28 -35.67
N ILE A 160 39.21 83.22 -35.98
CA ILE A 160 40.66 83.32 -36.10
C ILE A 160 40.98 83.80 -37.52
N GLU A 161 41.13 85.12 -37.68
CA GLU A 161 41.85 85.69 -38.80
C GLU A 161 43.33 85.27 -38.72
N CYS A 162 43.87 84.82 -39.84
CA CYS A 162 45.25 84.37 -39.96
C CYS A 162 46.04 85.42 -40.76
N PRO A 163 46.67 86.43 -40.13
CA PRO A 163 47.50 87.37 -40.86
C PRO A 163 48.83 86.71 -41.24
N SER A 164 49.15 86.75 -42.53
CA SER A 164 50.41 86.32 -43.11
C SER A 164 51.50 87.37 -42.92
N TYR A 165 52.15 87.39 -41.76
CA TYR A 165 53.42 88.13 -41.61
C TYR A 165 54.49 87.26 -40.95
N LYS A 166 55.62 87.10 -41.66
CA LYS A 166 56.84 86.49 -41.14
C LYS A 166 57.56 87.55 -40.29
N ASP A 167 57.39 87.49 -38.97
CA ASP A 167 58.19 88.31 -38.05
C ASP A 167 59.61 87.70 -37.93
N SER A 168 60.61 88.43 -38.40
CA SER A 168 62.02 88.00 -38.47
C SER A 168 62.80 88.24 -37.15
N ARG A 169 62.10 88.42 -36.03
CA ARG A 169 62.70 88.75 -34.72
C ARG A 169 62.63 87.64 -33.66
N PHE A 170 62.19 86.43 -34.01
CA PHE A 170 62.12 85.30 -33.07
C PHE A 170 63.39 84.44 -33.11
N SER A 171 64.33 84.68 -32.20
CA SER A 171 65.43 83.74 -31.94
C SER A 171 65.02 82.76 -30.82
N ILE A 172 64.50 81.59 -31.19
CA ILE A 172 64.19 80.53 -30.22
C ILE A 172 65.50 79.89 -29.77
N LYS A 173 65.92 80.12 -28.52
CA LYS A 173 67.01 79.35 -27.90
C LYS A 173 66.46 77.96 -27.56
N GLN A 174 66.91 76.95 -28.29
CA GLN A 174 66.61 75.55 -28.01
C GLN A 174 67.38 75.13 -26.76
N MET A 175 66.68 74.82 -25.67
CA MET A 175 67.27 74.19 -24.49
C MET A 175 66.76 72.76 -24.37
N GLN A 176 67.69 71.82 -24.26
CA GLN A 176 67.40 70.41 -24.06
C GLN A 176 66.88 70.21 -22.62
N ARG A 177 65.69 69.61 -22.50
CA ARG A 177 65.10 69.21 -21.21
C ARG A 177 65.00 67.70 -21.19
N ASP A 178 65.70 67.06 -20.27
CA ASP A 178 65.53 65.64 -20.00
C ASP A 178 64.21 65.44 -19.26
N CYS A 179 63.28 64.69 -19.86
CA CYS A 179 62.03 64.29 -19.25
C CYS A 179 61.87 62.77 -19.30
N GLY A 180 61.65 62.16 -18.14
CA GLY A 180 61.29 60.74 -18.03
C GLY A 180 59.77 60.59 -18.06
N LEU A 181 59.26 59.75 -18.96
CA LEU A 181 57.84 59.42 -19.04
C LEU A 181 57.66 57.96 -18.60
N GLN A 182 56.98 57.73 -17.48
CA GLN A 182 56.63 56.37 -17.03
C GLN A 182 55.12 56.18 -17.17
N ALA A 183 54.70 55.36 -18.13
CA ALA A 183 53.30 55.01 -18.32
C ALA A 183 52.96 53.76 -17.50
N VAL A 184 52.32 53.93 -16.34
CA VAL A 184 51.67 52.84 -15.61
C VAL A 184 50.17 52.92 -15.88
N PRO A 185 49.52 51.87 -16.38
CA PRO A 185 48.07 51.88 -16.59
C PRO A 185 47.36 51.95 -15.22
N THR A 186 46.43 52.88 -15.08
CA THR A 186 45.59 53.01 -13.88
C THR A 186 44.66 51.81 -13.79
N LEU A 187 44.87 50.96 -12.78
CA LEU A 187 43.95 49.87 -12.45
C LEU A 187 42.73 50.43 -11.74
N GLN A 188 41.53 49.99 -12.15
CA GLN A 188 40.27 50.36 -11.51
C GLN A 188 39.59 49.07 -11.03
N SER A 189 39.33 48.94 -9.72
CA SER A 189 38.61 47.80 -9.18
C SER A 189 37.10 48.06 -9.23
N SER A 190 36.34 47.12 -9.79
CA SER A 190 34.88 47.09 -9.70
C SER A 190 34.42 45.87 -8.91
N SER A 191 33.35 46.03 -8.14
CA SER A 191 32.69 44.94 -7.41
C SER A 191 31.19 45.02 -7.64
N ALA A 192 30.54 43.88 -7.87
CA ALA A 192 29.09 43.79 -7.94
C ALA A 192 28.60 42.81 -6.87
N GLN A 193 27.64 43.24 -6.05
CA GLN A 193 27.00 42.40 -5.03
C GLN A 193 25.49 42.45 -5.23
N THR A 194 24.90 41.30 -5.57
CA THR A 194 23.44 41.17 -5.69
C THR A 194 22.82 41.00 -4.31
N GLN A 195 21.72 41.72 -4.01
CA GLN A 195 20.98 41.49 -2.77
C GLN A 195 20.33 40.10 -2.80
N ARG A 196 20.73 39.23 -1.85
CA ARG A 196 20.17 37.89 -1.69
C ARG A 196 18.82 38.00 -1.00
N LYS A 197 17.72 37.98 -1.77
CA LYS A 197 16.37 37.86 -1.22
C LYS A 197 16.14 36.40 -0.76
N VAL A 198 15.61 36.21 0.44
CA VAL A 198 15.25 34.89 0.96
C VAL A 198 13.94 34.47 0.30
N LEU A 199 13.98 33.43 -0.52
CA LEU A 199 12.77 32.77 -1.02
C LEU A 199 12.16 31.99 0.15
N ARG A 200 10.90 32.30 0.51
CA ARG A 200 10.10 31.47 1.42
C ARG A 200 9.11 30.67 0.58
N ASN A 201 9.15 29.35 0.74
CA ASN A 201 8.11 28.50 0.17
C ASN A 201 6.84 28.70 1.01
N ILE A 202 5.74 29.09 0.36
CA ILE A 202 4.41 29.19 0.97
C ILE A 202 3.57 28.11 0.30
N HIS A 203 2.94 27.25 1.10
CA HIS A 203 1.98 26.25 0.63
C HIS A 203 0.65 26.48 1.34
N THR A 204 -0.45 26.34 0.60
CA THR A 204 -1.82 26.41 1.13
C THR A 204 -2.49 25.07 0.85
N GLN A 205 -3.02 24.43 1.90
CA GLN A 205 -3.87 23.25 1.78
C GLN A 205 -5.27 23.62 2.27
N TYR A 206 -6.30 23.23 1.53
CA TYR A 206 -7.68 23.47 1.90
C TYR A 206 -8.15 22.36 2.85
N THR A 207 -8.76 22.74 3.97
CA THR A 207 -9.53 21.80 4.79
C THR A 207 -10.98 21.77 4.28
N PRO A 208 -11.67 20.62 4.36
CA PRO A 208 -13.12 20.58 4.17
C PRO A 208 -13.78 21.59 5.10
N ARG A 209 -14.77 22.33 4.60
CA ARG A 209 -15.58 23.21 5.46
C ARG A 209 -16.53 22.34 6.27
N GLU A 210 -16.19 22.11 7.52
CA GLU A 210 -17.10 21.51 8.49
C GLU A 210 -18.02 22.58 9.08
N LEU A 211 -19.31 22.26 9.23
CA LEU A 211 -20.25 23.13 9.94
C LEU A 211 -19.93 23.06 11.44
N SER A 212 -20.00 24.19 12.13
CA SER A 212 -19.91 24.20 13.58
C SER A 212 -21.07 23.40 14.20
N ASP A 213 -20.88 22.84 15.39
CA ASP A 213 -21.94 22.06 16.05
C ASP A 213 -23.17 22.92 16.36
N GLU A 214 -22.96 24.21 16.62
CA GLU A 214 -24.04 25.21 16.76
C GLU A 214 -24.83 25.40 15.45
N ASP A 215 -24.14 25.50 14.31
CA ASP A 215 -24.79 25.62 13.00
C ASP A 215 -25.59 24.36 12.64
N LYS A 216 -25.06 23.16 12.98
CA LYS A 216 -25.78 21.89 12.79
C LYS A 216 -27.07 21.89 13.60
N GLU A 217 -27.00 22.23 14.88
CA GLU A 217 -28.15 22.28 15.78
C GLU A 217 -29.20 23.31 15.31
N ASN A 218 -28.75 24.48 14.86
CA ASN A 218 -29.61 25.52 14.27
C ASN A 218 -30.32 25.03 12.99
N ILE A 219 -29.62 24.30 12.12
CA ILE A 219 -30.21 23.70 10.91
C ILE A 219 -31.21 22.60 11.29
N HIS A 220 -30.90 21.76 12.27
CA HIS A 220 -31.81 20.73 12.79
C HIS A 220 -33.10 21.31 13.36
N GLN A 221 -33.02 22.45 14.04
CA GLN A 221 -34.17 23.15 14.61
C GLN A 221 -34.92 24.03 13.58
N SER A 222 -34.39 24.19 12.36
CA SER A 222 -34.99 25.04 11.33
C SER A 222 -36.33 24.52 10.83
N GLU A 223 -37.34 25.40 10.81
CA GLU A 223 -38.67 25.07 10.27
C GLU A 223 -38.62 24.78 8.76
N SER A 224 -37.68 25.40 8.04
CA SER A 224 -37.45 25.15 6.60
C SER A 224 -37.07 23.70 6.32
N LEU A 225 -36.15 23.12 7.10
CA LEU A 225 -35.75 21.72 6.96
C LEU A 225 -36.93 20.80 7.31
N ARG A 226 -37.67 21.13 8.38
CA ARG A 226 -38.83 20.34 8.81
C ARG A 226 -39.95 20.33 7.77
N ASN A 227 -40.21 21.47 7.12
CA ASN A 227 -41.19 21.57 6.04
C ASN A 227 -40.73 20.87 4.76
N PHE A 228 -39.43 20.96 4.43
CA PHE A 228 -38.83 20.22 3.33
C PHE A 228 -38.98 18.71 3.54
N LEU A 229 -38.59 18.18 4.71
CA LEU A 229 -38.74 16.77 5.05
C LEU A 229 -40.19 16.32 4.97
N LYS A 230 -41.14 17.07 5.55
CA LYS A 230 -42.58 16.75 5.42
C LYS A 230 -43.07 16.67 3.97
N THR A 231 -42.49 17.47 3.07
CA THR A 231 -42.86 17.50 1.64
C THR A 231 -42.20 16.37 0.85
N VAL A 232 -40.94 16.04 1.18
CA VAL A 232 -40.11 15.11 0.43
C VAL A 232 -40.27 13.67 0.93
N THR A 233 -40.45 13.44 2.23
CA THR A 233 -40.60 12.10 2.81
C THR A 233 -41.70 11.29 2.14
N PRO A 234 -42.92 11.82 1.87
CA PRO A 234 -43.95 11.05 1.17
C PRO A 234 -43.55 10.68 -0.27
N ARG A 235 -42.82 11.57 -0.97
CA ARG A 235 -42.34 11.33 -2.34
C ARG A 235 -41.25 10.26 -2.38
N VAL A 236 -40.31 10.32 -1.44
CA VAL A 236 -39.24 9.32 -1.31
C VAL A 236 -39.83 7.98 -0.88
N LEU A 237 -40.76 7.96 0.08
CA LEU A 237 -41.41 6.74 0.55
C LEU A 237 -42.21 6.09 -0.58
N HIS A 238 -42.93 6.87 -1.39
CA HIS A 238 -43.60 6.36 -2.59
C HIS A 238 -42.60 5.78 -3.61
N ALA A 239 -41.48 6.46 -3.87
CA ALA A 239 -40.45 5.96 -4.77
C ALA A 239 -39.77 4.68 -4.26
N LEU A 240 -39.50 4.60 -2.95
CA LEU A 240 -38.97 3.40 -2.31
C LEU A 240 -39.96 2.23 -2.36
N GLN A 241 -41.24 2.49 -2.07
CA GLN A 241 -42.30 1.49 -2.21
C GLN A 241 -42.42 1.00 -3.65
N GLN A 242 -42.38 1.90 -4.64
CA GLN A 242 -42.39 1.51 -6.05
C GLN A 242 -41.18 0.63 -6.39
N ALA A 243 -39.97 1.01 -5.98
CA ALA A 243 -38.76 0.24 -6.22
C ALA A 243 -38.76 -1.14 -5.52
N GLU A 244 -39.39 -1.26 -4.34
CA GLU A 244 -39.52 -2.54 -3.64
C GLU A 244 -40.62 -3.43 -4.24
N ILE A 245 -41.74 -2.84 -4.67
CA ILE A 245 -42.84 -3.57 -5.32
C ILE A 245 -42.41 -4.10 -6.69
N MET A 246 -41.71 -3.29 -7.49
CA MET A 246 -41.25 -3.65 -8.83
C MET A 246 -40.10 -2.75 -9.28
N ASP A 247 -38.94 -3.33 -9.55
CA ASP A 247 -37.85 -2.63 -10.21
C ASP A 247 -38.16 -2.54 -11.72
N GLU A 248 -38.68 -1.40 -12.18
CA GLU A 248 -38.97 -1.18 -13.61
C GLU A 248 -37.71 -1.16 -14.49
N PHE A 249 -36.52 -1.01 -13.90
CA PHE A 249 -35.24 -0.90 -14.61
C PHE A 249 -34.38 -2.16 -14.51
N THR A 250 -34.87 -3.23 -13.89
CA THR A 250 -34.22 -4.54 -14.02
C THR A 250 -34.24 -4.98 -15.48
N ASP A 251 -33.06 -5.00 -16.09
CA ASP A 251 -32.87 -5.61 -17.40
C ASP A 251 -32.97 -7.14 -17.22
N ASP A 252 -34.17 -7.69 -17.43
CA ASP A 252 -34.45 -9.12 -17.37
C ASP A 252 -33.47 -9.94 -18.22
N ARG A 253 -32.97 -9.37 -19.33
CA ARG A 253 -32.01 -10.04 -20.22
C ARG A 253 -30.62 -10.10 -19.58
N LYS A 254 -30.23 -9.06 -18.84
CA LYS A 254 -29.01 -9.03 -18.04
C LYS A 254 -29.12 -9.91 -16.80
N ALA A 255 -30.28 -9.91 -16.12
CA ALA A 255 -30.61 -10.79 -15.01
C ALA A 255 -30.61 -12.27 -15.45
N LEU A 256 -31.16 -12.58 -16.63
CA LEU A 256 -31.09 -13.90 -17.27
C LEU A 256 -29.67 -14.23 -17.73
N SER A 257 -28.85 -13.26 -18.15
CA SER A 257 -27.45 -13.53 -18.49
C SER A 257 -26.54 -13.76 -17.28
N SER A 258 -26.89 -13.19 -16.11
CA SER A 258 -26.27 -13.55 -14.83
C SER A 258 -26.80 -14.89 -14.32
N ALA A 259 -28.11 -15.12 -14.39
CA ALA A 259 -28.71 -16.39 -13.97
C ALA A 259 -28.28 -17.57 -14.85
N ALA A 260 -28.16 -17.39 -16.18
CA ALA A 260 -27.62 -18.41 -17.08
C ALA A 260 -26.11 -18.68 -16.88
N LYS A 261 -25.40 -17.84 -16.11
CA LYS A 261 -24.03 -18.14 -15.64
C LYS A 261 -23.99 -18.76 -14.25
N ASP A 262 -25.11 -18.70 -13.52
CA ASP A 262 -25.26 -19.23 -12.16
C ASP A 262 -26.01 -20.57 -12.13
N ASP A 263 -26.76 -20.92 -13.18
CA ASP A 263 -27.61 -22.13 -13.28
C ASP A 263 -27.01 -23.26 -14.15
N ASP A 264 -25.81 -23.06 -14.72
CA ASP A 264 -25.02 -24.18 -15.21
C ASP A 264 -24.33 -24.83 -14.01
N SER A 265 -24.91 -25.94 -13.55
CA SER A 265 -24.30 -26.94 -12.68
C SER A 265 -23.10 -27.66 -13.35
N ASN A 266 -22.31 -26.92 -14.14
CA ASN A 266 -21.04 -27.34 -14.74
C ASN A 266 -20.01 -26.24 -14.42
N GLU A 267 -19.12 -26.55 -13.48
CA GLU A 267 -17.81 -25.93 -13.27
C GLU A 267 -17.70 -24.46 -13.72
N GLN A 268 -18.02 -23.51 -12.82
CA GLN A 268 -17.46 -22.17 -12.93
C GLN A 268 -15.95 -22.32 -13.03
N VAL A 269 -15.41 -22.17 -14.24
CA VAL A 269 -13.97 -22.25 -14.49
C VAL A 269 -13.33 -21.12 -13.70
N TYR A 270 -12.77 -21.45 -12.53
CA TYR A 270 -11.91 -20.54 -11.80
C TYR A 270 -10.73 -20.25 -12.73
N GLU A 271 -10.63 -19.02 -13.23
CA GLU A 271 -9.45 -18.59 -13.95
C GLU A 271 -8.21 -18.85 -13.06
N ASP A 272 -7.14 -19.32 -13.68
CA ASP A 272 -5.90 -19.62 -12.95
C ASP A 272 -5.36 -18.38 -12.23
N LEU A 273 -4.76 -18.59 -11.04
CA LEU A 273 -4.05 -17.53 -10.34
C LEU A 273 -2.94 -16.99 -11.24
N MET A 274 -3.03 -15.71 -11.60
CA MET A 274 -2.03 -15.08 -12.44
C MET A 274 -0.83 -14.70 -11.58
N LEU A 275 0.28 -15.45 -11.72
CA LEU A 275 1.55 -15.07 -11.12
C LEU A 275 2.04 -13.76 -11.77
N VAL A 276 2.03 -12.68 -10.99
CA VAL A 276 2.50 -11.36 -11.44
C VAL A 276 4.01 -11.29 -11.39
N ARG A 277 4.59 -11.76 -10.28
CA ARG A 277 6.04 -11.65 -10.03
C ARG A 277 6.53 -12.61 -8.95
N VAL A 278 7.80 -12.98 -9.07
CA VAL A 278 8.58 -13.63 -8.01
C VAL A 278 9.66 -12.66 -7.54
N LEU A 279 9.73 -12.42 -6.24
CA LEU A 279 10.63 -11.50 -5.58
C LEU A 279 11.61 -12.32 -4.73
N ALA A 280 12.86 -12.40 -5.19
CA ALA A 280 13.94 -13.06 -4.47
C ALA A 280 15.27 -12.37 -4.81
N ASN A 281 15.95 -11.83 -3.80
CA ASN A 281 17.28 -11.26 -3.96
C ASN A 281 18.34 -12.26 -3.43
N ARG A 282 18.97 -12.99 -4.36
CA ARG A 282 19.97 -14.04 -4.05
C ARG A 282 21.11 -13.57 -3.14
N ALA A 283 21.45 -12.28 -3.14
CA ALA A 283 22.50 -11.75 -2.27
C ALA A 283 22.13 -11.82 -0.78
N TYR A 284 20.85 -11.68 -0.45
CA TYR A 284 20.36 -11.62 0.93
C TYR A 284 19.55 -12.85 1.35
N THR A 285 19.01 -13.63 0.40
CA THR A 285 18.11 -14.75 0.68
C THR A 285 18.81 -16.11 0.79
N LYS A 286 20.12 -16.19 0.50
CA LYS A 286 20.87 -17.46 0.60
C LYS A 286 20.85 -17.98 2.04
N ASP A 287 20.45 -19.24 2.21
CA ASP A 287 20.37 -19.97 3.49
C ASP A 287 19.42 -19.33 4.54
N LYS A 288 18.46 -18.52 4.06
CA LYS A 288 17.45 -17.86 4.89
C LYS A 288 16.05 -18.35 4.55
N THR A 289 15.16 -18.25 5.54
CA THR A 289 13.73 -18.53 5.45
C THR A 289 12.95 -17.24 5.68
N ILE A 290 11.76 -17.12 5.08
CA ILE A 290 10.84 -16.02 5.37
C ILE A 290 9.92 -16.44 6.51
N ARG A 291 9.82 -15.61 7.55
CA ARG A 291 8.97 -15.90 8.72
C ARG A 291 7.71 -15.04 8.78
N CYS A 292 7.76 -13.85 8.18
CA CYS A 292 6.66 -12.90 8.14
C CYS A 292 6.72 -12.05 6.86
N ILE A 293 5.55 -11.78 6.28
CA ILE A 293 5.35 -10.84 5.18
C ILE A 293 4.26 -9.88 5.59
N ASN A 294 4.42 -8.60 5.28
CA ASN A 294 3.33 -7.63 5.35
C ASN A 294 3.41 -6.64 4.18
N TRP A 295 2.25 -6.29 3.63
CA TRP A 295 2.13 -5.25 2.62
C TRP A 295 2.25 -3.88 3.28
N HIS A 296 2.88 -2.92 2.59
CA HIS A 296 2.88 -1.55 3.06
C HIS A 296 1.44 -0.99 2.99
N PRO A 297 0.90 -0.41 4.08
CA PRO A 297 -0.52 -0.04 4.13
C PRO A 297 -0.87 1.13 3.18
N THR A 298 0.01 2.13 3.04
CA THR A 298 -0.25 3.31 2.17
C THR A 298 0.39 3.23 0.78
N ILE A 299 1.64 2.75 0.66
CA ILE A 299 2.35 2.70 -0.62
C ILE A 299 1.96 1.43 -1.39
N GLN A 300 1.24 1.62 -2.50
CA GLN A 300 0.76 0.53 -3.32
C GLN A 300 1.89 -0.27 -3.97
N GLY A 301 1.80 -1.60 -3.83
CA GLY A 301 2.75 -2.53 -4.45
C GLY A 301 4.12 -2.57 -3.77
N VAL A 302 4.23 -2.18 -2.49
CA VAL A 302 5.44 -2.39 -1.69
C VAL A 302 5.19 -3.49 -0.66
N ILE A 303 6.11 -4.45 -0.57
CA ILE A 303 6.05 -5.59 0.34
C ILE A 303 7.28 -5.57 1.23
N ALA A 304 7.08 -5.70 2.54
CA ALA A 304 8.14 -5.94 3.49
C ALA A 304 8.21 -7.43 3.86
N VAL A 305 9.42 -7.96 3.99
CA VAL A 305 9.69 -9.39 4.20
C VAL A 305 10.75 -9.56 5.28
N ALA A 306 10.43 -10.30 6.35
CA ALA A 306 11.38 -10.61 7.41
C ALA A 306 12.12 -11.93 7.14
N LEU A 307 13.45 -11.86 7.16
CA LEU A 307 14.32 -13.01 6.92
C LEU A 307 14.94 -13.53 8.22
N THR A 308 14.92 -14.85 8.37
CA THR A 308 15.55 -15.60 9.46
C THR A 308 16.46 -16.68 8.91
N GLU A 309 17.38 -17.21 9.72
CA GLU A 309 18.20 -18.35 9.29
C GLU A 309 17.37 -19.63 9.18
N ARG A 310 17.67 -20.42 8.15
CA ARG A 310 17.14 -21.77 8.06
C ARG A 310 17.82 -22.62 9.12
N ARG A 311 17.06 -23.12 10.10
CA ARG A 311 17.56 -24.15 11.01
C ARG A 311 17.58 -25.49 10.27
N GLU A 312 18.72 -25.87 9.73
CA GLU A 312 18.93 -27.26 9.30
C GLU A 312 19.18 -28.12 10.54
N THR A 313 18.51 -29.27 10.63
CA THR A 313 18.63 -30.26 11.71
C THR A 313 19.97 -31.01 11.71
N GLN A 314 20.96 -30.58 10.93
CA GLN A 314 22.28 -31.18 10.95
C GLN A 314 23.15 -30.56 12.04
N LEU A 315 23.46 -31.40 13.04
CA LEU A 315 24.59 -31.24 13.96
C LEU A 315 25.87 -30.95 13.16
N ASN A 316 26.21 -29.68 12.99
CA ASN A 316 27.57 -29.23 12.75
C ASN A 316 27.76 -27.93 13.53
N GLU A 317 28.10 -28.08 14.80
CA GLU A 317 28.67 -27.03 15.63
C GLU A 317 30.06 -26.66 15.08
N SER A 318 30.08 -25.80 14.07
CA SER A 318 31.22 -24.92 13.84
C SER A 318 30.74 -23.49 14.07
N THR A 319 31.07 -22.97 15.25
CA THR A 319 30.88 -21.57 15.64
C THR A 319 31.77 -20.66 14.80
N ASP A 320 31.39 -20.44 13.54
CA ASP A 320 31.89 -19.28 12.82
C ASP A 320 31.29 -18.03 13.49
N LEU A 321 32.12 -17.35 14.28
CA LEU A 321 31.87 -16.06 14.92
C LEU A 321 31.75 -14.91 13.88
N THR A 322 31.20 -15.20 12.70
CA THR A 322 30.80 -14.17 11.75
C THR A 322 29.59 -13.46 12.33
N VAL A 323 29.66 -12.13 12.46
CA VAL A 323 28.51 -11.32 12.89
C VAL A 323 27.43 -11.46 11.83
N LYS A 324 26.46 -12.35 12.08
CA LYS A 324 25.37 -12.62 11.14
C LYS A 324 24.39 -11.46 11.19
N GLN A 325 24.09 -10.89 10.02
CA GLN A 325 23.19 -9.74 9.90
C GLN A 325 21.79 -10.20 9.47
N HIS A 326 20.79 -9.72 10.22
CA HIS A 326 19.38 -10.00 9.98
C HIS A 326 18.69 -8.75 9.43
N PHE A 327 17.87 -8.94 8.38
CA PHE A 327 17.27 -7.83 7.65
C PHE A 327 15.77 -8.03 7.40
N ILE A 328 15.01 -6.94 7.45
CA ILE A 328 13.73 -6.81 6.75
C ILE A 328 14.00 -6.22 5.38
N LEU A 329 13.53 -6.90 4.32
CA LEU A 329 13.67 -6.47 2.94
C LEU A 329 12.39 -5.79 2.46
N PHE A 330 12.52 -4.62 1.84
CA PHE A 330 11.43 -3.98 1.10
C PHE A 330 11.57 -4.28 -0.39
N TYR A 331 10.54 -4.85 -0.98
CA TYR A 331 10.42 -5.08 -2.40
C TYR A 331 9.34 -4.18 -3.01
N SER A 332 9.55 -3.77 -4.26
CA SER A 332 8.51 -3.19 -5.08
C SER A 332 7.96 -4.23 -6.05
N CYS A 333 6.64 -4.30 -6.20
CA CYS A 333 6.00 -5.06 -7.27
C CYS A 333 6.25 -4.41 -8.64
N LYS A 334 6.58 -3.10 -8.68
CA LYS A 334 6.92 -2.38 -9.92
C LYS A 334 8.33 -2.70 -10.40
N ASN A 335 9.31 -2.63 -9.49
CA ASN A 335 10.73 -2.85 -9.77
C ASN A 335 11.25 -4.09 -9.03
N SER A 336 11.90 -5.02 -9.73
CA SER A 336 12.45 -6.28 -9.15
C SER A 336 13.62 -6.09 -8.17
N THR A 337 13.98 -4.84 -7.84
CA THR A 337 15.11 -4.54 -6.96
C THR A 337 14.64 -4.34 -5.53
N THR A 338 15.46 -4.80 -4.59
CA THR A 338 15.29 -4.47 -3.17
C THR A 338 15.43 -2.96 -2.99
N LEU A 339 14.44 -2.33 -2.36
CA LEU A 339 14.43 -0.88 -2.13
C LEU A 339 15.16 -0.51 -0.84
N LEU A 340 14.84 -1.19 0.26
CA LEU A 340 15.30 -0.82 1.61
C LEU A 340 15.63 -2.07 2.42
N LEU A 341 16.65 -1.97 3.27
CA LEU A 341 17.05 -2.99 4.24
C LEU A 341 16.89 -2.42 5.64
N LEU A 342 16.13 -3.08 6.52
CA LEU A 342 16.09 -2.73 7.94
C LEU A 342 16.96 -3.70 8.73
N GLU A 343 18.04 -3.21 9.34
CA GLU A 343 18.95 -4.01 10.16
C GLU A 343 18.31 -4.29 11.53
N GLY A 344 18.23 -5.56 11.90
CA GLY A 344 17.78 -6.02 13.22
C GLY A 344 18.94 -6.58 14.06
N PRO A 345 18.82 -6.55 15.40
CA PRO A 345 19.84 -7.10 16.30
C PRO A 345 19.94 -8.63 16.24
N ASP A 346 18.84 -9.31 15.90
CA ASP A 346 18.74 -10.77 15.76
C ASP A 346 17.61 -11.11 14.75
N GLY A 347 17.44 -12.39 14.41
CA GLY A 347 16.44 -12.86 13.42
C GLY A 347 15.03 -12.38 13.73
N ILE A 348 14.38 -11.73 12.77
CA ILE A 348 13.08 -11.09 12.96
C ILE A 348 11.97 -12.07 12.63
N PHE A 349 11.15 -12.43 13.61
CA PHE A 349 10.09 -13.45 13.46
C PHE A 349 8.74 -12.84 13.11
N ALA A 350 8.42 -11.67 13.65
CA ALA A 350 7.18 -10.96 13.38
C ALA A 350 7.45 -9.45 13.34
N PHE A 351 6.75 -8.73 12.49
CA PHE A 351 6.79 -7.27 12.45
C PHE A 351 5.46 -6.74 11.96
N ASP A 352 5.12 -5.51 12.33
CA ASP A 352 3.87 -4.87 11.93
C ASP A 352 4.04 -3.35 11.76
N PHE A 353 3.27 -2.78 10.84
CA PHE A 353 3.27 -1.34 10.55
C PHE A 353 2.29 -0.62 11.48
N SER A 354 2.67 0.55 12.00
CA SER A 354 1.72 1.34 12.80
C SER A 354 0.51 1.77 11.93
N PRO A 355 -0.74 1.52 12.38
CA PRO A 355 -1.93 1.93 11.65
C PRO A 355 -2.04 3.44 11.44
N SER A 356 -1.53 4.24 12.38
CA SER A 356 -1.57 5.70 12.33
C SER A 356 -0.43 6.31 11.53
N ASP A 357 0.79 5.76 11.66
CA ASP A 357 1.95 6.20 10.88
C ASP A 357 2.71 4.99 10.31
N PRO A 358 2.47 4.64 9.03
CA PRO A 358 3.15 3.54 8.35
C PRO A 358 4.68 3.64 8.31
N ASN A 359 5.26 4.80 8.66
CA ASN A 359 6.70 4.97 8.70
C ASN A 359 7.33 4.32 9.94
N ILE A 360 6.51 3.99 10.95
CA ILE A 360 6.98 3.35 12.17
C ILE A 360 6.66 1.86 12.10
N ILE A 361 7.69 1.05 12.34
CA ILE A 361 7.61 -0.41 12.26
C ILE A 361 8.08 -0.98 13.58
N VAL A 362 7.28 -1.86 14.17
CA VAL A 362 7.69 -2.68 15.32
C VAL A 362 8.03 -4.07 14.80
N GLY A 363 9.08 -4.68 15.36
CA GLY A 363 9.37 -6.09 15.12
C GLY A 363 9.84 -6.79 16.38
N GLY A 364 9.60 -8.09 16.39
CA GLY A 364 10.04 -9.02 17.42
C GLY A 364 11.12 -9.95 16.91
N CYS A 365 12.19 -10.06 17.68
CA CYS A 365 13.35 -10.88 17.38
C CYS A 365 13.25 -12.29 17.98
N ALA A 366 14.10 -13.19 17.47
CA ALA A 366 14.21 -14.58 17.89
C ALA A 366 14.71 -14.73 19.33
N ASN A 367 15.56 -13.82 19.79
CA ASN A 367 15.99 -13.69 21.18
C ASN A 367 14.93 -13.08 22.11
N GLY A 368 13.72 -12.76 21.63
CA GLY A 368 12.65 -12.15 22.42
C GLY A 368 12.77 -10.63 22.63
N GLN A 369 13.70 -9.96 21.94
CA GLN A 369 13.80 -8.49 21.97
C GLN A 369 12.79 -7.83 21.04
N VAL A 370 12.25 -6.70 21.48
CA VAL A 370 11.37 -5.85 20.66
C VAL A 370 12.15 -4.68 20.10
N VAL A 371 11.94 -4.37 18.82
CA VAL A 371 12.73 -3.40 18.07
C VAL A 371 11.81 -2.45 17.30
N LEU A 372 12.22 -1.19 17.20
CA LEU A 372 11.52 -0.14 16.46
C LEU A 372 12.38 0.41 15.32
N TRP A 373 11.78 0.58 14.16
CA TRP A 373 12.37 1.30 13.02
C TRP A 373 11.52 2.48 12.61
N ASP A 374 12.19 3.50 12.08
CA ASP A 374 11.58 4.70 11.50
C ASP A 374 12.11 4.84 10.06
N ILE A 375 11.21 4.75 9.08
CA ILE A 375 11.51 4.83 7.65
C ILE A 375 11.12 6.18 7.03
N SER A 376 10.73 7.18 7.82
CA SER A 376 10.27 8.50 7.36
C SER A 376 11.24 9.17 6.36
N ALA A 377 12.55 9.04 6.60
CA ALA A 377 13.58 9.58 5.71
C ALA A 377 13.65 8.92 4.32
N TYR A 378 13.09 7.73 4.17
CA TYR A 378 13.19 6.90 2.96
C TYR A 378 11.86 6.76 2.19
N VAL A 379 10.78 7.40 2.65
CA VAL A 379 9.45 7.31 2.01
C VAL A 379 9.47 7.79 0.56
N THR A 380 10.14 8.90 0.28
CA THR A 380 10.29 9.44 -1.07
C THR A 380 11.02 8.47 -2.01
N TYR A 381 12.01 7.73 -1.47
CA TYR A 381 12.71 6.68 -2.19
C TYR A 381 11.80 5.47 -2.45
N LEU A 382 11.00 5.06 -1.46
CA LEU A 382 10.03 3.96 -1.59
C LEU A 382 8.92 4.24 -2.61
N GLN A 383 8.49 5.50 -2.74
CA GLN A 383 7.48 5.93 -3.70
C GLN A 383 8.02 6.05 -5.14
N GLY A 384 9.34 6.00 -5.35
CA GLY A 384 9.97 6.06 -6.66
C GLY A 384 10.13 7.47 -7.24
N THR A 385 9.78 8.52 -6.48
CA THR A 385 9.97 9.92 -6.88
C THR A 385 11.42 10.31 -6.63
N GLN A 386 12.29 10.11 -7.63
CA GLN A 386 13.64 10.69 -7.59
C GLN A 386 13.50 12.21 -7.46
N PRO A 387 14.08 12.87 -6.43
CA PRO A 387 14.12 14.31 -6.41
C PRO A 387 14.96 14.78 -7.60
N GLY A 388 14.31 15.39 -8.59
CA GLY A 388 14.99 16.11 -9.66
C GLY A 388 16.01 17.06 -9.04
N GLY A 389 17.30 16.82 -9.32
CA GLY A 389 18.40 17.43 -8.62
C GLY A 389 18.37 18.95 -8.63
N LYS A 390 18.04 19.56 -7.50
CA LYS A 390 18.72 20.77 -7.04
C LYS A 390 19.76 20.33 -6.02
N LYS A 391 21.04 20.41 -6.42
CA LYS A 391 22.19 20.31 -5.52
C LYS A 391 22.01 21.33 -4.38
N SER A 392 21.49 20.90 -3.23
CA SER A 392 21.72 21.61 -1.99
C SER A 392 23.17 21.32 -1.60
N SER A 393 23.98 22.37 -1.60
CA SER A 393 25.37 22.33 -1.18
C SER A 393 25.44 22.02 0.32
N VAL A 394 25.58 20.75 0.67
CA VAL A 394 26.16 20.34 1.93
C VAL A 394 27.59 19.95 1.61
N ASN A 395 28.54 20.75 2.10
CA ASN A 395 29.97 20.60 1.87
C ASN A 395 30.41 19.16 2.17
N THR A 396 30.86 18.45 1.13
CA THR A 396 31.43 17.11 1.23
C THR A 396 32.85 17.18 0.67
N ASP A 397 33.77 17.75 1.46
CA ASP A 397 35.21 17.64 1.20
C ASP A 397 35.82 16.67 2.21
N THR A 398 35.49 15.38 2.12
CA THR A 398 36.45 14.29 2.40
C THR A 398 35.89 12.96 1.89
N PHE A 399 36.75 12.18 1.23
CA PHE A 399 36.54 10.83 0.70
C PHE A 399 35.95 10.71 -0.71
N ALA A 400 36.84 10.91 -1.68
CA ALA A 400 36.80 10.22 -2.95
C ALA A 400 37.36 8.80 -2.78
N SER A 401 36.49 7.80 -2.85
CA SER A 401 36.80 6.53 -3.50
C SER A 401 35.59 6.16 -4.35
N ASP A 402 35.84 6.13 -5.66
CA ASP A 402 34.93 5.65 -6.68
C ASP A 402 34.53 4.19 -6.39
N ASP A 403 33.23 3.94 -6.23
CA ASP A 403 32.60 2.67 -6.57
C ASP A 403 31.15 2.93 -7.00
N LYS A 404 30.89 2.77 -8.30
CA LYS A 404 29.57 2.88 -8.94
C LYS A 404 28.77 1.59 -8.80
N ASP A 405 28.56 1.12 -7.58
CA ASP A 405 27.53 0.12 -7.30
C ASP A 405 26.44 0.77 -6.45
N LYS A 406 25.20 0.75 -6.96
CA LYS A 406 24.01 1.23 -6.24
C LYS A 406 23.77 0.34 -5.01
N LYS A 407 24.48 0.60 -3.90
CA LYS A 407 24.26 -0.07 -2.63
C LYS A 407 22.87 0.29 -2.11
N THR A 408 22.05 -0.73 -1.86
CA THR A 408 20.71 -0.59 -1.28
C THR A 408 20.81 0.06 0.10
N PRO A 409 20.01 1.10 0.42
CA PRO A 409 20.08 1.78 1.71
C PRO A 409 19.74 0.83 2.87
N VAL A 410 20.54 0.90 3.93
CA VAL A 410 20.36 0.14 5.17
C VAL A 410 19.95 1.10 6.29
N VAL A 411 18.84 0.80 6.96
CA VAL A 411 18.29 1.56 8.09
C VAL A 411 18.53 0.77 9.37
N ARG A 412 19.12 1.42 10.36
CA ARG A 412 19.29 0.85 11.69
C ARG A 412 18.06 1.08 12.55
N PHE A 413 17.80 0.15 13.48
CA PHE A 413 16.75 0.33 14.46
C PHE A 413 16.98 1.57 15.33
N CYS A 414 15.90 2.23 15.70
CA CYS A 414 15.88 3.45 16.49
C CYS A 414 15.86 3.17 18.00
N ALA A 415 15.18 2.09 18.40
CA ALA A 415 15.09 1.63 19.78
C ALA A 415 15.00 0.10 19.85
N ALA A 416 15.47 -0.46 20.96
CA ALA A 416 15.35 -1.88 21.29
C ALA A 416 15.00 -2.04 22.78
N SER A 417 14.27 -3.10 23.12
CA SER A 417 13.85 -3.42 24.49
C SER A 417 15.05 -3.62 25.41
N SER A 418 14.88 -3.30 26.70
CA SER A 418 15.95 -3.51 27.68
C SER A 418 16.26 -5.00 27.87
N GLY A 419 17.52 -5.35 28.17
CA GLY A 419 17.93 -6.75 28.37
C GLY A 419 17.17 -7.49 29.48
N GLU A 420 16.66 -6.76 30.47
CA GLU A 420 15.86 -7.31 31.58
C GLU A 420 14.40 -7.59 31.21
N SER A 421 13.90 -6.96 30.14
CA SER A 421 12.49 -7.03 29.73
C SER A 421 12.28 -7.87 28.47
N VAL A 422 13.28 -8.66 28.11
CA VAL A 422 13.27 -9.55 26.94
C VAL A 422 12.36 -10.75 27.23
N GLN A 423 11.58 -11.18 26.22
CA GLN A 423 10.84 -12.43 26.33
C GLN A 423 11.81 -13.61 26.35
N GLU A 424 11.59 -14.58 27.23
CA GLU A 424 12.45 -15.77 27.33
C GLU A 424 12.39 -16.66 26.07
N ALA A 425 11.40 -16.43 25.21
CA ALA A 425 11.16 -17.15 23.97
C ALA A 425 11.06 -16.19 22.77
N PRO A 426 11.23 -16.67 21.53
CA PRO A 426 11.08 -15.86 20.33
C PRO A 426 9.70 -15.23 20.25
N ILE A 427 9.65 -13.96 19.82
CA ILE A 427 8.38 -13.26 19.58
C ILE A 427 7.76 -13.82 18.30
N THR A 428 6.63 -14.51 18.44
CA THR A 428 5.96 -15.19 17.32
C THR A 428 4.92 -14.31 16.63
N ASP A 429 4.43 -13.27 17.30
CA ASP A 429 3.43 -12.34 16.75
C ASP A 429 3.51 -10.95 17.36
N VAL A 430 3.15 -9.93 16.57
CA VAL A 430 3.11 -8.52 16.97
C VAL A 430 1.89 -7.87 16.32
N GLN A 431 1.09 -7.14 17.09
CA GLN A 431 -0.05 -6.35 16.58
C GLN A 431 -0.14 -5.01 17.31
N TRP A 432 -0.37 -3.94 16.56
CA TRP A 432 -0.63 -2.61 17.13
C TRP A 432 -2.03 -2.52 17.75
N LEU A 433 -2.16 -1.74 18.83
CA LEU A 433 -3.47 -1.36 19.32
C LEU A 433 -4.11 -0.30 18.40
N PRO A 434 -5.43 -0.36 18.17
CA PRO A 434 -6.14 0.64 17.39
C PRO A 434 -5.94 2.06 17.93
N PRO A 435 -6.00 3.09 17.08
CA PRO A 435 -5.84 4.48 17.52
C PRO A 435 -6.99 4.99 18.39
N THR A 436 -8.09 4.24 18.49
CA THR A 436 -9.33 4.63 19.20
C THR A 436 -9.21 4.55 20.71
N PHE A 437 -8.45 3.59 21.25
CA PHE A 437 -8.28 3.41 22.68
C PHE A 437 -6.82 3.12 23.06
N GLU A 438 -6.50 3.33 24.32
CA GLU A 438 -5.24 2.95 24.94
C GLU A 438 -5.49 2.15 26.21
N VAL A 439 -4.53 1.31 26.60
CA VAL A 439 -4.63 0.48 27.80
C VAL A 439 -3.72 1.05 28.90
N THR A 440 -4.27 1.18 30.10
CA THR A 440 -3.55 1.63 31.28
C THR A 440 -2.65 0.52 31.85
N LYS A 441 -1.78 0.86 32.81
CA LYS A 441 -0.94 -0.14 33.51
C LYS A 441 -1.76 -1.18 34.29
N THR A 442 -3.00 -0.86 34.62
CA THR A 442 -3.95 -1.74 35.33
C THR A 442 -4.77 -2.61 34.37
N GLY A 443 -4.59 -2.47 33.05
CA GLY A 443 -5.33 -3.23 32.05
C GLY A 443 -6.67 -2.63 31.65
N GLU A 444 -7.04 -1.45 32.17
CA GLU A 444 -8.28 -0.76 31.80
C GLU A 444 -8.12 -0.04 30.45
N ALA A 445 -9.10 -0.22 29.55
CA ALA A 445 -9.18 0.47 28.27
C ALA A 445 -9.76 1.88 28.44
N VAL A 446 -9.10 2.86 27.82
CA VAL A 446 -9.37 4.29 27.97
C VAL A 446 -9.38 4.95 26.59
N GLU A 447 -10.20 5.97 26.40
CA GLU A 447 -10.27 6.71 25.14
C GLU A 447 -8.95 7.40 24.79
N ASN A 448 -8.46 7.14 23.59
CA ASN A 448 -7.26 7.78 23.08
C ASN A 448 -7.60 9.11 22.38
N LYS A 449 -7.57 10.20 23.14
CA LYS A 449 -7.85 11.55 22.61
C LYS A 449 -6.92 11.97 21.46
N ASN A 450 -5.72 11.40 21.37
CA ASN A 450 -4.78 11.78 20.33
C ASN A 450 -5.10 11.10 18.99
N LYS A 451 -5.91 10.02 18.99
CA LYS A 451 -6.21 9.20 17.79
C LYS A 451 -4.95 8.66 17.09
N ILE A 452 -3.88 8.36 17.86
CA ILE A 452 -2.62 7.77 17.36
C ILE A 452 -2.34 6.43 18.04
N SER A 453 -2.03 5.40 17.26
CA SER A 453 -1.54 4.11 17.76
C SER A 453 -0.15 4.25 18.38
N VAL A 454 -0.10 4.29 19.71
CA VAL A 454 1.16 4.44 20.50
C VAL A 454 1.53 3.20 21.31
N GLN A 455 0.65 2.21 21.34
CA GLN A 455 0.82 0.97 22.08
C GLN A 455 0.64 -0.23 21.16
N PHE A 456 1.32 -1.32 21.48
CA PHE A 456 1.24 -2.57 20.73
C PHE A 456 1.42 -3.77 21.67
N VAL A 457 1.09 -4.95 21.15
CA VAL A 457 1.10 -6.21 21.88
C VAL A 457 2.05 -7.18 21.18
N THR A 458 2.85 -7.90 21.97
CA THR A 458 3.77 -8.93 21.50
C THR A 458 3.42 -10.26 22.12
N CYS A 459 3.47 -11.33 21.33
CA CYS A 459 3.22 -12.70 21.78
C CYS A 459 4.49 -13.54 21.68
N SER A 460 4.77 -14.30 22.74
CA SER A 460 5.77 -15.36 22.79
C SER A 460 5.18 -16.59 23.46
N PRO A 461 5.74 -17.79 23.22
CA PRO A 461 5.35 -19.03 23.91
C PRO A 461 5.30 -18.92 25.45
N CYS A 462 5.97 -17.94 26.06
CA CYS A 462 5.93 -17.74 27.50
C CYS A 462 4.83 -16.78 27.95
N ALA A 463 4.52 -15.74 27.16
CA ALA A 463 3.56 -14.70 27.53
C ALA A 463 3.20 -13.72 26.41
N ILE A 464 2.07 -13.06 26.62
CA ILE A 464 1.63 -11.89 25.87
C ILE A 464 1.99 -10.63 26.69
N MET A 465 2.62 -9.64 26.07
CA MET A 465 3.05 -8.40 26.73
C MET A 465 2.61 -7.15 25.96
N PHE A 466 2.19 -6.14 26.72
CA PHE A 466 1.76 -4.84 26.20
C PHE A 466 2.89 -3.83 26.33
N TRP A 467 3.12 -3.02 25.30
CA TRP A 467 4.21 -2.05 25.24
C TRP A 467 3.67 -0.65 24.92
N ASP A 468 4.38 0.37 25.41
CA ASP A 468 4.10 1.78 25.13
C ASP A 468 5.35 2.45 24.55
N VAL A 469 5.17 3.21 23.49
CA VAL A 469 6.27 3.89 22.77
C VAL A 469 6.57 5.29 23.36
N ARG A 470 5.67 5.83 24.21
CA ARG A 470 5.76 7.21 24.75
C ARG A 470 6.82 7.40 25.84
N VAL A 471 7.18 8.66 26.07
CA VAL A 471 8.14 9.05 27.12
C VAL A 471 7.51 8.95 28.52
N SER A 472 8.12 8.16 29.41
CA SER A 472 7.74 8.06 30.83
C SER A 472 8.16 9.31 31.63
N LYS A 473 7.32 9.78 32.58
CA LYS A 473 7.55 10.96 33.45
C LYS A 473 8.92 10.95 34.17
N GLN A 474 9.47 9.76 34.44
CA GLN A 474 10.71 9.58 35.18
C GLN A 474 11.95 10.14 34.45
N TRP A 475 11.85 10.42 33.14
CA TRP A 475 12.94 10.94 32.32
C TRP A 475 13.18 12.46 32.45
N SER A 476 12.23 13.23 33.01
CA SER A 476 12.29 14.70 32.98
C SER A 476 13.32 15.33 33.93
N SER A 477 13.82 14.61 34.94
CA SER A 477 14.71 15.18 35.97
C SER A 477 16.21 15.22 35.61
N TRP A 478 16.64 14.58 34.51
CA TRP A 478 18.07 14.50 34.13
C TRP A 478 18.43 15.12 32.78
N ALA A 479 17.46 15.63 32.01
CA ALA A 479 17.71 16.20 30.68
C ALA A 479 18.21 17.66 30.69
N SER A 480 18.96 18.08 31.73
CA SER A 480 19.78 19.30 31.66
C SER A 480 21.26 18.92 31.68
N GLY A 481 21.87 18.87 30.49
CA GLY A 481 23.33 18.93 30.35
C GLY A 481 23.97 17.72 29.67
N LYS A 482 24.05 17.80 28.33
CA LYS A 482 25.23 17.53 27.47
C LYS A 482 24.76 17.05 26.09
N LYS A 483 24.86 17.93 25.09
CA LYS A 483 24.75 17.55 23.68
C LYS A 483 26.02 16.77 23.31
N HIS A 484 25.91 15.44 23.19
CA HIS A 484 26.90 14.64 22.50
C HIS A 484 26.45 14.43 21.05
N THR A 485 27.29 14.87 20.11
CA THR A 485 27.16 14.66 18.67
C THR A 485 27.27 13.17 18.34
N THR A 486 26.18 12.54 17.90
CA THR A 486 26.18 11.19 17.31
C THR A 486 26.10 11.26 15.78
N ALA A 487 26.74 10.31 15.10
CA ALA A 487 26.84 10.21 13.65
C ALA A 487 25.46 10.16 12.93
N HIS A 488 25.42 10.73 11.73
CA HIS A 488 24.22 11.09 10.96
C HIS A 488 23.45 9.91 10.31
N SER A 489 23.31 8.75 10.95
CA SER A 489 22.66 7.56 10.33
C SER A 489 21.50 6.92 11.10
N VAL A 490 21.19 7.36 12.32
CA VAL A 490 20.12 6.76 13.14
C VAL A 490 19.10 7.85 13.46
N SER A 491 17.83 7.61 13.10
CA SER A 491 16.73 8.54 13.40
C SER A 491 16.65 8.81 14.90
N GLU A 492 16.38 10.06 15.29
CA GLU A 492 16.36 10.47 16.71
C GLU A 492 15.02 10.17 17.42
N THR A 493 14.00 9.75 16.67
CA THR A 493 12.57 9.69 17.06
C THR A 493 12.27 8.90 18.35
N PHE A 494 13.09 7.89 18.70
CA PHE A 494 12.86 7.02 19.87
C PHE A 494 14.07 6.84 20.79
N LYS A 495 15.03 7.77 20.78
CA LYS A 495 16.24 7.65 21.61
C LYS A 495 15.95 7.51 23.12
N HIS A 496 14.82 8.02 23.62
CA HIS A 496 14.41 7.89 25.03
C HIS A 496 14.08 6.45 25.45
N LEU A 497 13.75 5.57 24.51
CA LEU A 497 13.45 4.16 24.79
C LEU A 497 14.72 3.31 24.92
N GLY A 498 15.83 3.75 24.32
CA GLY A 498 17.09 3.01 24.30
C GLY A 498 17.60 2.72 25.71
N ARG A 499 17.52 1.43 26.13
CA ARG A 499 17.95 0.83 27.42
C ARG A 499 16.91 0.72 28.53
N TRP A 500 15.77 1.40 28.46
CA TRP A 500 14.78 1.43 29.57
C TRP A 500 13.37 1.07 29.13
N TRP A 501 13.21 0.62 27.89
CA TRP A 501 11.92 0.21 27.39
C TRP A 501 11.50 -1.13 28.00
N LYS A 502 10.44 -1.08 28.81
CA LYS A 502 9.84 -2.21 29.55
C LYS A 502 8.35 -2.33 29.19
N PRO A 503 7.77 -3.55 29.24
CA PRO A 503 6.35 -3.75 29.02
C PRO A 503 5.51 -3.08 30.12
N LEU A 504 4.28 -2.70 29.78
CA LEU A 504 3.29 -2.16 30.71
C LEU A 504 2.81 -3.23 31.70
N PHE A 505 2.38 -4.37 31.16
CA PHE A 505 1.94 -5.54 31.92
C PHE A 505 2.07 -6.81 31.06
N LYS A 506 2.01 -7.96 31.74
CA LYS A 506 2.21 -9.30 31.18
C LYS A 506 0.96 -10.14 31.43
N ILE A 507 0.53 -10.89 30.43
CA ILE A 507 -0.58 -11.84 30.51
C ILE A 507 -0.07 -13.23 30.15
N THR A 508 -0.39 -14.20 30.99
CA THR A 508 -0.15 -15.63 30.73
C THR A 508 -1.50 -16.35 30.79
N PRO A 509 -1.96 -16.97 29.69
CA PRO A 509 -3.19 -17.75 29.72
C PRO A 509 -2.98 -19.04 30.54
N PRO A 510 -3.61 -19.21 31.71
CA PRO A 510 -3.39 -20.40 32.54
C PRO A 510 -4.00 -21.64 31.89
N MET A 511 -3.32 -22.78 32.00
CA MET A 511 -3.81 -24.05 31.47
C MET A 511 -4.93 -24.61 32.33
N ILE A 512 -5.97 -25.18 31.70
CA ILE A 512 -7.07 -25.82 32.43
C ILE A 512 -6.54 -27.03 33.22
N ASN A 513 -6.90 -27.11 34.51
CA ASN A 513 -6.62 -28.25 35.40
C ASN A 513 -5.14 -28.60 35.65
N THR A 514 -4.20 -27.73 35.28
CA THR A 514 -2.78 -27.87 35.65
C THR A 514 -2.22 -26.55 36.19
N ARG A 515 -1.11 -26.60 36.94
CA ARG A 515 -0.37 -25.39 37.35
C ARG A 515 0.49 -24.78 36.22
N ARG A 516 0.42 -25.32 35.00
CA ARG A 516 1.17 -24.81 33.84
C ARG A 516 0.33 -23.75 33.12
N ASP A 517 1.00 -22.92 32.33
CA ASP A 517 0.36 -21.97 31.43
C ASP A 517 0.36 -22.54 30.01
N TYR A 518 -0.60 -22.12 29.18
CA TYR A 518 -0.58 -22.44 27.74
C TYR A 518 0.55 -21.66 27.05
N SER A 519 1.07 -22.19 25.94
CA SER A 519 2.15 -21.55 25.18
C SER A 519 1.59 -20.79 23.97
N PRO A 520 1.34 -19.47 24.04
CA PRO A 520 0.69 -18.76 22.96
C PRO A 520 1.64 -18.51 21.79
N LEU A 521 1.14 -18.65 20.57
CA LEU A 521 1.89 -18.48 19.33
C LEU A 521 1.36 -17.34 18.47
N LYS A 522 0.04 -17.20 18.38
CA LYS A 522 -0.65 -16.18 17.58
C LYS A 522 -1.83 -15.65 18.37
N PHE A 523 -2.17 -14.39 18.17
CA PHE A 523 -3.35 -13.81 18.79
C PHE A 523 -4.08 -12.88 17.83
N SER A 524 -5.34 -12.58 18.09
CA SER A 524 -6.09 -11.59 17.33
C SER A 524 -6.88 -10.69 18.27
N LEU A 525 -6.68 -9.38 18.11
CA LEU A 525 -7.42 -8.33 18.81
C LEU A 525 -8.58 -7.81 17.95
N GLU A 526 -9.51 -7.06 18.55
CA GLU A 526 -10.55 -6.37 17.79
C GLU A 526 -10.04 -5.01 17.35
N HIS A 527 -10.23 -4.68 16.08
CA HIS A 527 -10.09 -3.31 15.62
C HIS A 527 -11.34 -2.52 16.02
N TYR A 528 -11.35 -2.00 17.25
CA TYR A 528 -12.45 -1.14 17.72
C TYR A 528 -12.47 0.15 16.90
N THR A 529 -13.48 0.32 16.05
CA THR A 529 -13.84 1.60 15.43
C THR A 529 -14.97 2.17 16.27
N CYS A 530 -14.76 3.30 16.96
CA CYS A 530 -15.82 3.97 17.71
C CYS A 530 -17.04 4.16 16.80
N THR A 531 -18.16 3.55 17.17
CA THR A 531 -19.48 3.82 16.58
C THR A 531 -20.30 4.52 17.63
N ASP A 532 -19.98 5.79 17.92
CA ASP A 532 -20.83 6.67 18.73
C ASP A 532 -20.52 8.14 18.45
N ASP A 533 -21.08 8.65 17.35
CA ASP A 533 -21.36 10.09 17.18
C ASP A 533 -22.75 10.45 17.78
N ASN A 534 -23.35 9.59 18.60
CA ASN A 534 -24.77 9.70 19.01
C ASN A 534 -25.05 9.85 20.53
N THR A 535 -24.07 10.16 21.37
CA THR A 535 -24.34 10.51 22.78
C THR A 535 -23.97 11.96 23.09
N ALA A 536 -24.86 12.85 22.64
CA ALA A 536 -25.00 14.18 23.21
C ALA A 536 -25.44 14.08 24.68
N GLY A 537 -24.72 14.78 25.55
CA GLY A 537 -25.15 15.13 26.90
C GLY A 537 -24.34 14.48 28.02
N THR A 538 -23.34 15.17 28.54
CA THR A 538 -23.44 15.97 29.79
C THR A 538 -22.08 16.61 30.06
N THR A 539 -22.15 17.90 30.39
CA THR A 539 -21.10 18.86 30.77
C THR A 539 -19.87 18.28 31.48
N ASP A 540 -18.68 18.64 31.00
CA ASP A 540 -17.64 19.34 31.78
C ASP A 540 -16.50 19.75 30.82
N ASP A 541 -16.27 21.06 30.70
CA ASP A 541 -15.23 21.68 29.86
C ASP A 541 -13.83 21.09 30.10
N PRO A 542 -13.00 21.05 29.04
CA PRO A 542 -11.74 21.78 29.17
C PRO A 542 -11.38 22.60 27.94
N ALA A 543 -10.79 23.76 28.25
CA ALA A 543 -10.21 24.71 27.32
C ALA A 543 -9.08 24.12 26.45
N ASP A 544 -8.94 24.76 25.28
CA ASP A 544 -7.78 24.84 24.40
C ASP A 544 -7.33 23.57 23.65
N GLY A 545 -7.48 23.61 22.32
CA GLY A 545 -6.65 22.84 21.40
C GLY A 545 -7.30 22.51 20.07
N GLU A 546 -7.13 23.39 19.09
CA GLU A 546 -7.39 23.17 17.65
C GLU A 546 -6.88 21.79 17.20
N SER A 547 -7.77 20.83 16.98
CA SER A 547 -7.42 19.55 16.36
C SER A 547 -7.34 19.70 14.84
N SER A 548 -6.29 20.37 14.37
CA SER A 548 -5.85 20.19 12.99
C SER A 548 -5.08 18.88 12.89
N GLU A 549 -5.31 18.11 11.82
CA GLU A 549 -4.58 16.90 11.43
C GLU A 549 -3.12 17.22 11.08
N VAL A 550 -2.34 17.67 12.06
CA VAL A 550 -0.88 17.65 11.98
C VAL A 550 -0.48 16.24 12.35
N VAL A 551 0.22 15.52 11.46
CA VAL A 551 0.89 14.24 11.79
C VAL A 551 1.69 14.46 13.07
N PRO A 552 1.29 13.91 14.22
CA PRO A 552 1.91 14.29 15.48
C PRO A 552 3.26 13.61 15.56
N ASP A 553 4.29 14.41 15.81
CA ASP A 553 5.66 13.93 16.00
C ASP A 553 5.72 13.00 17.22
N TYR A 554 5.94 11.70 16.98
CA TYR A 554 6.02 10.67 18.02
C TYR A 554 7.08 10.98 19.09
N SER A 555 8.10 11.79 18.76
CA SER A 555 9.15 12.21 19.70
C SER A 555 8.64 13.14 20.82
N GLN A 556 7.47 13.76 20.63
CA GLN A 556 6.88 14.72 21.57
C GLN A 556 5.78 14.11 22.44
N LEU A 557 5.37 12.87 22.16
CA LEU A 557 4.28 12.20 22.87
C LEU A 557 4.74 11.69 24.26
N ARG A 558 4.04 12.13 25.31
CA ARG A 558 4.30 11.74 26.71
C ARG A 558 3.21 10.84 27.26
N THR A 559 3.58 9.91 28.15
CA THR A 559 2.61 9.06 28.85
C THR A 559 1.75 9.92 29.79
N ARG A 560 0.41 9.85 29.62
CA ARG A 560 -0.54 10.55 30.49
C ARG A 560 -0.66 9.84 31.85
N SER A 561 -1.04 10.59 32.89
CA SER A 561 -1.28 10.03 34.22
C SER A 561 -2.60 9.25 34.21
N ALA A 562 -2.60 7.99 34.64
CA ALA A 562 -3.80 7.14 34.68
C ALA A 562 -4.92 7.68 35.59
N GLN A 563 -4.59 8.58 36.54
CA GLN A 563 -5.52 9.13 37.52
C GLN A 563 -6.61 10.07 36.96
N THR A 564 -6.58 10.43 35.67
CA THR A 564 -7.44 11.48 35.09
C THR A 564 -8.28 11.03 33.90
N LEU A 565 -8.39 9.73 33.63
CA LEU A 565 -9.02 9.23 32.40
C LEU A 565 -10.27 8.39 32.70
N LYS A 566 -11.35 8.61 31.94
CA LYS A 566 -12.60 7.83 32.06
C LYS A 566 -12.39 6.48 31.33
N PRO A 567 -12.67 5.33 31.98
CA PRO A 567 -12.63 4.03 31.33
C PRO A 567 -13.74 3.93 30.29
N LEU A 568 -13.46 3.30 29.15
CA LEU A 568 -14.47 2.97 28.14
C LEU A 568 -15.12 1.63 28.49
N GLU A 569 -16.44 1.62 28.65
CA GLU A 569 -17.20 0.41 28.97
C GLU A 569 -17.49 -0.46 27.73
N ASP A 570 -17.56 0.15 26.54
CA ASP A 570 -17.93 -0.53 25.28
C ASP A 570 -16.75 -1.12 24.49
N VAL A 571 -15.53 -1.00 24.99
CA VAL A 571 -14.35 -1.59 24.31
C VAL A 571 -14.25 -3.07 24.63
N ASN A 572 -14.18 -3.88 23.58
CA ASN A 572 -13.94 -5.31 23.72
C ASN A 572 -12.50 -5.58 24.21
N THR A 573 -12.36 -6.03 25.45
CA THR A 573 -11.08 -6.40 26.07
C THR A 573 -10.73 -7.88 25.89
N ARG A 574 -11.45 -8.59 25.03
CA ARG A 574 -11.28 -10.02 24.80
C ARG A 574 -10.45 -10.29 23.56
N MET A 575 -9.66 -11.35 23.64
CA MET A 575 -8.77 -11.77 22.57
C MET A 575 -8.81 -13.29 22.39
N TYR A 576 -8.56 -13.71 21.15
CA TYR A 576 -8.36 -15.11 20.80
C TYR A 576 -6.87 -15.39 20.69
N VAL A 577 -6.42 -16.46 21.31
CA VAL A 577 -5.03 -16.85 21.39
C VAL A 577 -4.89 -18.30 20.92
N GLY A 578 -4.13 -18.50 19.85
CA GLY A 578 -3.75 -19.82 19.35
C GLY A 578 -2.49 -20.29 20.05
N THR A 579 -2.51 -21.52 20.56
CA THR A 579 -1.42 -22.07 21.38
C THR A 579 -0.67 -23.18 20.65
N GLN A 580 0.54 -23.48 21.11
CA GLN A 580 1.36 -24.57 20.58
C GLN A 580 0.73 -25.94 20.84
N GLU A 581 -0.07 -26.07 21.90
CA GLU A 581 -0.72 -27.30 22.30
C GLU A 581 -1.99 -27.65 21.51
N GLY A 582 -2.38 -26.84 20.51
CA GLY A 582 -3.63 -27.07 19.76
C GLY A 582 -4.88 -26.62 20.52
N VAL A 583 -4.75 -25.62 21.38
CA VAL A 583 -5.88 -25.03 22.09
C VAL A 583 -6.07 -23.59 21.64
N VAL A 584 -7.30 -23.24 21.29
CA VAL A 584 -7.69 -21.85 21.09
C VAL A 584 -8.25 -21.36 22.42
N VAL A 585 -7.59 -20.36 22.98
CA VAL A 585 -7.93 -19.76 24.26
C VAL A 585 -8.62 -18.43 23.99
N TYR A 586 -9.85 -18.31 24.48
CA TYR A 586 -10.55 -17.02 24.55
C TYR A 586 -10.33 -16.43 25.93
N THR A 587 -9.70 -15.25 25.99
CA THR A 587 -9.28 -14.63 27.25
C THR A 587 -9.50 -13.13 27.24
N ASP A 588 -9.78 -12.59 28.42
CA ASP A 588 -9.92 -11.15 28.66
C ASP A 588 -8.63 -10.65 29.32
N TRP A 589 -8.08 -9.53 28.84
CA TRP A 589 -6.91 -8.94 29.48
C TRP A 589 -7.24 -8.08 30.70
N LYS A 590 -8.50 -7.71 30.89
CA LYS A 590 -8.94 -6.93 32.05
C LYS A 590 -8.89 -7.81 33.30
N GLN A 591 -8.04 -7.44 34.25
CA GLN A 591 -7.86 -8.20 35.48
C GLN A 591 -8.91 -7.76 36.52
N ASP A 592 -10.06 -8.44 36.56
CA ASP A 592 -11.01 -8.21 37.65
C ASP A 592 -10.43 -8.75 38.97
N ASN A 593 -10.30 -7.87 39.97
CA ASN A 593 -9.77 -8.13 41.32
C ASN A 593 -10.59 -9.14 42.16
N LYS A 594 -11.46 -9.94 41.54
CA LYS A 594 -12.18 -11.02 42.23
C LYS A 594 -11.39 -12.30 42.06
N GLU A 595 -10.94 -12.86 43.18
CA GLU A 595 -10.23 -14.13 43.33
C GLU A 595 -10.74 -15.22 42.38
N SER A 596 -10.12 -15.34 41.20
CA SER A 596 -9.99 -16.50 40.31
C SER A 596 -9.78 -15.97 38.90
N GLY A 597 -8.60 -16.21 38.32
CA GLY A 597 -8.38 -16.11 36.87
C GLY A 597 -9.21 -17.16 36.15
N HIS A 598 -10.53 -17.00 36.15
CA HIS A 598 -11.42 -17.86 35.40
C HIS A 598 -11.28 -17.51 33.92
N LEU A 599 -10.44 -18.31 33.27
CA LEU A 599 -10.42 -18.50 31.83
C LEU A 599 -11.88 -18.67 31.34
N HIS A 600 -12.39 -17.70 30.59
CA HIS A 600 -13.67 -17.84 29.91
C HIS A 600 -13.49 -18.74 28.69
N ASN A 601 -13.39 -20.05 28.95
CA ASN A 601 -13.40 -21.14 27.96
C ASN A 601 -12.14 -21.29 27.11
N ALA A 602 -11.17 -22.08 27.58
CA ALA A 602 -10.28 -22.78 26.65
C ALA A 602 -10.94 -24.08 26.20
N LYS A 603 -10.98 -24.29 24.89
CA LYS A 603 -11.49 -25.53 24.30
C LYS A 603 -10.40 -26.12 23.42
N SER A 604 -9.96 -27.31 23.81
CA SER A 604 -9.09 -28.14 23.00
C SER A 604 -9.93 -28.75 21.89
N LEU A 605 -9.71 -28.28 20.68
CA LEU A 605 -10.31 -28.84 19.47
C LEU A 605 -9.23 -29.44 18.56
N HIS A 606 -8.05 -28.85 18.59
CA HIS A 606 -6.97 -29.13 17.66
C HIS A 606 -6.01 -30.18 18.24
N HIS A 607 -5.42 -30.98 17.37
CA HIS A 607 -4.48 -32.07 17.72
C HIS A 607 -3.01 -31.67 17.39
N GLY A 608 -2.80 -30.46 16.86
CA GLY A 608 -1.56 -29.89 16.36
C GLY A 608 -1.49 -28.38 16.56
N VAL A 609 -0.45 -27.76 16.03
CA VAL A 609 -0.08 -26.37 16.36
C VAL A 609 -1.03 -25.38 15.67
N VAL A 610 -1.53 -24.38 16.42
CA VAL A 610 -2.31 -23.29 15.80
C VAL A 610 -1.37 -22.28 15.15
N ASN A 611 -1.24 -22.35 13.82
CA ASN A 611 -0.27 -21.54 13.07
C ASN A 611 -0.79 -20.13 12.70
N THR A 612 -2.12 -19.98 12.57
CA THR A 612 -2.78 -18.73 12.16
C THR A 612 -4.01 -18.49 13.02
N VAL A 613 -4.15 -17.27 13.53
CA VAL A 613 -5.36 -16.76 14.17
C VAL A 613 -5.65 -15.40 13.54
N GLN A 614 -6.77 -15.28 12.84
CA GLN A 614 -7.13 -14.05 12.14
C GLN A 614 -8.61 -13.75 12.30
N ARG A 615 -8.96 -12.56 12.80
CA ARG A 615 -10.33 -12.06 12.80
C ARG A 615 -10.78 -11.67 11.38
N SER A 616 -12.04 -11.92 11.07
CA SER A 616 -12.63 -11.60 9.77
C SER A 616 -12.57 -10.09 9.49
N PRO A 617 -12.15 -9.66 8.29
CA PRO A 617 -12.20 -8.25 7.89
C PRO A 617 -13.62 -7.68 7.81
N PHE A 618 -14.64 -8.55 7.75
CA PHE A 618 -16.04 -8.16 7.57
C PHE A 618 -16.86 -8.29 8.84
N TYR A 619 -16.58 -9.31 9.66
CA TYR A 619 -17.35 -9.66 10.84
C TYR A 619 -16.48 -9.54 12.10
N LYS A 620 -16.83 -8.61 12.98
CA LYS A 620 -16.09 -8.35 14.23
C LYS A 620 -16.11 -9.56 15.17
N ASP A 621 -17.16 -10.35 15.13
CA ASP A 621 -17.37 -11.51 15.98
C ASP A 621 -16.81 -12.81 15.40
N THR A 622 -16.25 -12.83 14.18
CA THR A 622 -15.83 -14.08 13.53
C THR A 622 -14.32 -14.22 13.44
N ILE A 623 -13.78 -15.36 13.85
CA ILE A 623 -12.33 -15.65 13.90
C ILE A 623 -12.03 -16.94 13.13
N LEU A 624 -11.05 -16.87 12.24
CA LEU A 624 -10.47 -18.02 11.56
C LEU A 624 -9.23 -18.50 12.30
N THR A 625 -9.16 -19.80 12.56
CA THR A 625 -7.95 -20.46 13.08
C THR A 625 -7.54 -21.59 12.15
N ILE A 626 -6.24 -21.67 11.85
CA ILE A 626 -5.68 -22.72 10.99
C ILE A 626 -4.70 -23.55 11.84
N GLU A 627 -4.93 -24.85 11.81
CA GLU A 627 -4.09 -25.89 12.42
C GLU A 627 -3.20 -26.54 11.35
N ASP A 628 -2.47 -27.57 11.71
CA ASP A 628 -1.70 -28.39 10.78
C ASP A 628 -2.58 -29.19 9.82
N TRP A 629 -3.80 -29.62 10.17
CA TRP A 629 -4.59 -30.52 9.31
C TRP A 629 -6.02 -30.07 9.02
N ASN A 630 -6.51 -29.05 9.72
CA ASN A 630 -7.85 -28.52 9.55
C ASN A 630 -7.84 -27.00 9.80
N PHE A 631 -8.96 -26.35 9.49
CA PHE A 631 -9.23 -25.00 9.96
C PHE A 631 -10.57 -24.98 10.70
N ALA A 632 -10.72 -24.02 11.59
CA ALA A 632 -11.95 -23.80 12.34
C ALA A 632 -12.35 -22.34 12.33
N ILE A 633 -13.65 -22.10 12.43
CA ILE A 633 -14.24 -20.76 12.49
C ILE A 633 -14.98 -20.64 13.81
N TRP A 634 -14.70 -19.56 14.52
CA TRP A 634 -15.20 -19.28 15.86
C TRP A 634 -16.06 -18.02 15.82
N LYS A 635 -17.16 -18.02 16.59
CA LYS A 635 -17.93 -16.81 16.88
C LYS A 635 -17.59 -16.31 18.26
N GLU A 636 -17.53 -15.01 18.40
CA GLU A 636 -17.54 -14.34 19.68
C GLU A 636 -18.92 -14.47 20.33
N GLY A 637 -18.93 -14.72 21.64
CA GLY A 637 -20.15 -15.02 22.39
C GLY A 637 -20.59 -16.50 22.32
N VAL A 638 -20.16 -17.26 21.31
CA VAL A 638 -20.38 -18.71 21.25
C VAL A 638 -19.24 -19.41 21.98
N THR A 639 -19.44 -19.65 23.27
CA THR A 639 -18.45 -20.35 24.12
C THR A 639 -18.46 -21.85 23.92
N ASP A 640 -19.37 -22.35 23.09
CA ASP A 640 -19.73 -23.75 22.96
C ASP A 640 -18.79 -24.57 22.08
N GLY A 641 -17.93 -23.91 21.32
CA GLY A 641 -16.95 -24.50 20.42
C GLY A 641 -16.85 -23.66 19.15
N PRO A 642 -16.11 -24.13 18.14
CA PRO A 642 -16.14 -23.50 16.82
C PRO A 642 -17.55 -23.65 16.22
N ILE A 643 -17.97 -22.68 15.42
CA ILE A 643 -19.19 -22.76 14.61
C ILE A 643 -18.99 -23.79 13.50
N PHE A 644 -17.79 -23.80 12.92
CA PHE A 644 -17.46 -24.66 11.79
C PHE A 644 -16.06 -25.22 11.94
N THR A 645 -15.88 -26.48 11.54
CA THR A 645 -14.57 -27.15 11.49
C THR A 645 -14.48 -27.88 10.17
N SER A 646 -13.40 -27.63 9.44
CA SER A 646 -13.16 -28.30 8.17
C SER A 646 -12.85 -29.77 8.37
N PRO A 647 -13.08 -30.61 7.35
CA PRO A 647 -12.48 -31.94 7.32
C PRO A 647 -10.96 -31.88 7.39
N THR A 648 -10.36 -32.99 7.82
CA THR A 648 -8.91 -33.18 7.81
C THR A 648 -8.39 -33.21 6.38
N SER A 649 -7.41 -32.37 6.08
CA SER A 649 -6.74 -32.31 4.77
C SER A 649 -5.76 -33.47 4.59
N GLU A 650 -5.46 -33.80 3.32
CA GLU A 650 -4.43 -34.77 2.94
C GLU A 650 -3.01 -34.25 3.19
N THR A 651 -2.82 -32.93 3.12
CA THR A 651 -1.54 -32.24 3.28
C THR A 651 -1.61 -31.25 4.42
N ALA A 652 -0.51 -31.08 5.16
CA ALA A 652 -0.51 -30.18 6.28
C ALA A 652 -0.65 -28.71 5.85
N TYR A 653 -1.56 -27.98 6.49
CA TYR A 653 -1.72 -26.53 6.35
C TYR A 653 -0.63 -25.80 7.12
N THR A 654 -0.10 -24.74 6.52
CA THR A 654 1.08 -24.03 7.02
C THR A 654 0.84 -22.56 7.27
N ALA A 655 -0.05 -21.95 6.48
CA ALA A 655 -0.45 -20.56 6.61
C ALA A 655 -1.82 -20.37 5.97
N GLY A 656 -2.54 -19.32 6.34
CA GLY A 656 -3.67 -18.86 5.54
C GLY A 656 -4.09 -17.44 5.87
N CYS A 657 -5.04 -16.93 5.09
CA CYS A 657 -5.59 -15.61 5.30
C CYS A 657 -7.02 -15.47 4.80
N CYS A 658 -7.79 -14.59 5.44
CA CYS A 658 -9.10 -14.18 4.95
C CYS A 658 -9.00 -13.37 3.65
N SER A 659 -10.01 -13.50 2.79
CA SER A 659 -10.16 -12.62 1.64
C SER A 659 -10.46 -11.18 2.09
N PRO A 660 -9.91 -10.16 1.40
CA PRO A 660 -10.18 -8.76 1.71
C PRO A 660 -11.44 -8.24 1.01
N SER A 661 -12.03 -9.00 0.08
CA SER A 661 -13.16 -8.58 -0.77
C SER A 661 -14.45 -9.36 -0.57
N ARG A 662 -14.36 -10.63 -0.17
CA ARG A 662 -15.49 -11.52 0.07
C ARG A 662 -15.40 -12.07 1.49
N SER A 663 -16.51 -12.08 2.23
CA SER A 663 -16.54 -12.54 3.62
C SER A 663 -16.56 -14.07 3.75
N THR A 664 -16.87 -14.77 2.67
CA THR A 664 -17.02 -16.23 2.57
C THR A 664 -15.73 -16.95 2.21
N ASP A 665 -14.73 -16.20 1.72
CA ASP A 665 -13.57 -16.75 1.04
C ASP A 665 -12.33 -16.76 1.92
N PHE A 666 -11.62 -17.89 1.93
CA PHE A 666 -10.37 -18.06 2.65
C PHE A 666 -9.31 -18.70 1.75
N PHE A 667 -8.07 -18.27 1.94
CA PHE A 667 -6.90 -18.81 1.24
C PHE A 667 -6.05 -19.59 2.23
N ILE A 668 -5.75 -20.86 1.92
CA ILE A 668 -4.93 -21.74 2.76
C ILE A 668 -3.74 -22.22 1.94
N GLY A 669 -2.56 -22.23 2.55
CA GLY A 669 -1.31 -22.69 1.97
C GLY A 669 -0.83 -23.97 2.62
N ASN A 670 -0.41 -24.91 1.79
CA ASN A 670 -0.05 -26.26 2.21
C ASN A 670 1.48 -26.45 2.23
N GLU A 671 1.93 -27.50 2.92
CA GLU A 671 3.34 -27.88 3.01
C GLU A 671 3.95 -28.30 1.67
N ASP A 672 3.15 -28.81 0.74
CA ASP A 672 3.56 -29.24 -0.59
C ASP A 672 3.63 -28.10 -1.63
N GLY A 673 3.37 -26.86 -1.20
CA GLY A 673 3.35 -25.67 -2.04
C GLY A 673 2.04 -25.44 -2.80
N SER A 674 0.97 -26.17 -2.46
CA SER A 674 -0.38 -25.97 -2.99
C SER A 674 -1.13 -24.84 -2.28
N ILE A 675 -2.00 -24.14 -3.01
CA ILE A 675 -2.88 -23.09 -2.46
C ILE A 675 -4.34 -23.53 -2.65
N GLU A 676 -5.07 -23.59 -1.55
CA GLU A 676 -6.50 -23.91 -1.53
C GLU A 676 -7.34 -22.65 -1.34
N VAL A 677 -8.39 -22.54 -2.14
CA VAL A 677 -9.42 -21.50 -2.03
C VAL A 677 -10.71 -22.13 -1.52
N TRP A 678 -11.13 -21.69 -0.35
CA TRP A 678 -12.37 -22.12 0.30
C TRP A 678 -13.43 -21.04 0.15
N ASP A 679 -14.66 -21.44 -0.17
CA ASP A 679 -15.86 -20.59 -0.15
C ASP A 679 -16.98 -21.39 0.50
N LEU A 680 -17.29 -21.03 1.75
CA LEU A 680 -18.18 -21.80 2.62
C LEU A 680 -19.63 -21.86 2.12
N LEU A 681 -20.06 -20.90 1.30
CA LEU A 681 -21.43 -20.92 0.76
C LEU A 681 -21.57 -21.88 -0.42
N LYS A 682 -20.47 -22.15 -1.15
CA LYS A 682 -20.46 -23.08 -2.28
C LYS A 682 -20.15 -24.51 -1.84
N LYS A 683 -19.04 -24.71 -1.13
CA LYS A 683 -18.58 -26.02 -0.69
C LYS A 683 -18.05 -25.96 0.74
N THR A 684 -18.57 -26.82 1.60
CA THR A 684 -18.17 -26.92 3.02
C THR A 684 -17.26 -28.10 3.31
N LYS A 685 -17.29 -29.16 2.48
CA LYS A 685 -16.51 -30.38 2.72
C LYS A 685 -15.18 -30.42 1.97
N GLU A 686 -15.04 -29.64 0.92
CA GLU A 686 -13.86 -29.63 0.07
C GLU A 686 -13.59 -28.20 -0.39
N PRO A 687 -12.32 -27.87 -0.67
CA PRO A 687 -11.97 -26.58 -1.26
C PRO A 687 -12.67 -26.39 -2.60
N VAL A 688 -13.02 -25.15 -2.91
CA VAL A 688 -13.67 -24.80 -4.15
C VAL A 688 -12.70 -24.85 -5.32
N GLN A 689 -11.45 -24.44 -5.08
CA GLN A 689 -10.36 -24.53 -6.05
C GLN A 689 -9.07 -24.91 -5.33
N VAL A 690 -8.31 -25.84 -5.91
CA VAL A 690 -6.97 -26.22 -5.43
C VAL A 690 -5.97 -25.95 -6.54
N TYR A 691 -5.07 -25.01 -6.30
CA TYR A 691 -3.93 -24.79 -7.17
C TYR A 691 -2.76 -25.64 -6.67
N LYS A 692 -2.61 -26.84 -7.23
CA LYS A 692 -1.63 -27.83 -6.79
C LYS A 692 -0.21 -27.43 -7.19
N HIS A 693 0.74 -27.51 -6.26
CA HIS A 693 2.18 -27.28 -6.47
C HIS A 693 2.52 -26.00 -7.26
N VAL A 694 1.77 -24.92 -7.00
CA VAL A 694 2.07 -23.60 -7.60
C VAL A 694 3.47 -23.15 -7.21
N ILE A 695 3.85 -23.48 -5.98
CA ILE A 695 5.18 -23.28 -5.43
C ILE A 695 5.80 -24.67 -5.25
N LYS A 696 7.09 -24.81 -5.54
CA LYS A 696 7.79 -26.10 -5.47
C LYS A 696 8.26 -26.49 -4.07
N ALA A 697 7.94 -25.67 -3.08
CA ALA A 697 8.48 -25.74 -1.73
C ALA A 697 7.40 -25.32 -0.71
N ARG A 698 7.69 -25.53 0.56
CA ARG A 698 6.72 -25.32 1.65
C ARG A 698 6.32 -23.86 1.74
N ILE A 699 5.01 -23.60 1.80
CA ILE A 699 4.50 -22.25 2.05
C ILE A 699 4.78 -21.87 3.51
N THR A 700 5.28 -20.65 3.71
CA THR A 700 5.62 -20.14 5.04
C THR A 700 4.68 -19.04 5.51
N CYS A 701 4.21 -18.17 4.61
CA CYS A 701 3.28 -17.08 4.91
C CYS A 701 2.38 -16.81 3.70
N ILE A 702 1.13 -16.41 3.97
CA ILE A 702 0.17 -15.91 2.98
C ILE A 702 -0.43 -14.60 3.50
N LYS A 703 -0.44 -13.56 2.66
CA LYS A 703 -1.12 -12.29 2.95
C LYS A 703 -1.83 -11.76 1.72
N SER A 704 -3.14 -11.54 1.87
CA SER A 704 -3.96 -10.84 0.89
C SER A 704 -3.81 -9.32 1.02
N TRP A 705 -3.98 -8.61 -0.10
CA TRP A 705 -3.94 -7.15 -0.13
C TRP A 705 -4.95 -6.60 -1.14
N SER A 706 -5.66 -5.56 -0.72
CA SER A 706 -6.55 -4.77 -1.56
C SER A 706 -5.97 -3.36 -1.72
N ALA A 707 -5.89 -2.90 -2.96
CA ALA A 707 -5.52 -1.52 -3.24
C ALA A 707 -6.77 -0.64 -3.16
N THR A 708 -6.84 0.30 -2.21
CA THR A 708 -8.00 1.20 -2.04
C THR A 708 -8.38 1.96 -3.32
N THR A 709 -7.40 2.26 -4.18
CA THR A 709 -7.60 3.05 -5.42
C THR A 709 -7.77 2.18 -6.68
N SER A 710 -7.34 0.91 -6.67
CA SER A 710 -7.37 0.06 -7.88
C SER A 710 -8.22 -1.19 -7.66
N LYS A 711 -9.04 -1.56 -8.64
CA LYS A 711 -9.90 -2.77 -8.60
C LYS A 711 -9.11 -4.08 -8.73
N HIS A 712 -7.90 -4.13 -8.17
CA HIS A 712 -6.98 -5.25 -8.25
C HIS A 712 -6.66 -5.73 -6.85
N TYR A 713 -6.77 -7.04 -6.67
CA TYR A 713 -6.49 -7.74 -5.43
C TYR A 713 -5.30 -8.66 -5.64
N TYR A 714 -4.39 -8.66 -4.68
CA TYR A 714 -3.15 -9.42 -4.76
C TYR A 714 -3.03 -10.37 -3.58
N LEU A 715 -2.36 -11.49 -3.81
CA LEU A 715 -2.03 -12.49 -2.81
C LEU A 715 -0.50 -12.66 -2.80
N ALA A 716 0.15 -12.28 -1.71
CA ALA A 716 1.56 -12.58 -1.50
C ALA A 716 1.70 -13.91 -0.76
N VAL A 717 2.54 -14.80 -1.30
CA VAL A 717 2.84 -16.12 -0.73
C VAL A 717 4.36 -16.25 -0.67
N SER A 718 4.92 -16.63 0.47
CA SER A 718 6.34 -16.97 0.58
C SER A 718 6.58 -18.46 0.69
N ASP A 719 7.75 -18.88 0.22
CA ASP A 719 8.26 -20.23 0.43
C ASP A 719 9.28 -20.31 1.58
N ASP A 720 9.81 -21.51 1.85
CA ASP A 720 10.88 -21.77 2.80
C ASP A 720 12.29 -21.55 2.22
N VAL A 721 12.40 -21.18 0.94
CA VAL A 721 13.65 -20.85 0.24
C VAL A 721 13.81 -19.32 0.06
N ALA A 722 13.05 -18.56 0.84
CA ALA A 722 13.05 -17.10 0.89
C ALA A 722 12.75 -16.37 -0.44
N ALA A 723 11.84 -16.92 -1.24
CA ALA A 723 11.19 -16.25 -2.35
C ALA A 723 9.75 -15.84 -1.98
N VAL A 724 9.31 -14.69 -2.52
CA VAL A 724 7.92 -14.22 -2.42
C VAL A 724 7.27 -14.23 -3.79
N PHE A 725 6.16 -14.94 -3.91
CA PHE A 725 5.31 -15.04 -5.08
C PHE A 725 4.12 -14.11 -4.92
N VAL A 726 3.91 -13.22 -5.88
CA VAL A 726 2.77 -12.29 -5.90
C VAL A 726 1.81 -12.72 -6.98
N PHE A 727 0.64 -13.20 -6.57
CA PHE A 727 -0.46 -13.57 -7.45
C PHE A 727 -1.47 -12.44 -7.54
N ARG A 728 -2.09 -12.28 -8.70
CA ARG A 728 -3.27 -11.44 -8.88
C ARG A 728 -4.50 -12.33 -8.83
N LEU A 729 -5.47 -11.95 -8.00
CA LEU A 729 -6.71 -12.70 -7.87
C LEU A 729 -7.61 -12.48 -9.11
N PRO A 730 -8.21 -13.53 -9.67
CA PRO A 730 -9.16 -13.45 -10.77
C PRO A 730 -10.48 -12.80 -10.32
N LYS A 731 -11.26 -12.32 -11.29
CA LYS A 731 -12.52 -11.59 -11.05
C LYS A 731 -13.55 -12.39 -10.24
N SER A 732 -13.54 -13.71 -10.38
CA SER A 732 -14.42 -14.62 -9.64
C SER A 732 -14.23 -14.52 -8.12
N LEU A 733 -13.02 -14.26 -7.63
CA LEU A 733 -12.67 -14.28 -6.21
C LEU A 733 -12.85 -12.94 -5.49
N TYR A 734 -13.21 -11.88 -6.21
CA TYR A 734 -13.43 -10.55 -5.60
C TYR A 734 -14.73 -9.85 -6.00
N LYS A 735 -15.59 -10.50 -6.79
CA LYS A 735 -16.94 -10.00 -7.05
C LYS A 735 -17.73 -10.09 -5.74
N LYS A 736 -18.29 -8.96 -5.27
CA LYS A 736 -19.11 -8.95 -4.06
C LYS A 736 -20.33 -9.85 -4.25
N GLU A 737 -20.51 -10.81 -3.36
CA GLU A 737 -21.72 -11.64 -3.27
C GLU A 737 -22.65 -11.13 -2.15
N SER A 738 -23.91 -11.57 -2.19
CA SER A 738 -24.99 -11.16 -1.30
C SER A 738 -24.93 -11.83 0.08
N LEU A 739 -25.61 -11.21 1.04
CA LEU A 739 -25.69 -11.46 2.49
C LEU A 739 -26.20 -12.88 2.88
N GLY A 740 -25.46 -13.93 2.56
CA GLY A 740 -25.80 -15.33 2.90
C GLY A 740 -25.07 -15.91 4.11
N LEU A 741 -23.87 -15.41 4.43
CA LEU A 741 -23.01 -16.04 5.44
C LEU A 741 -23.54 -15.92 6.88
N GLU A 742 -24.22 -14.82 7.21
CA GLU A 742 -24.85 -14.64 8.53
C GLU A 742 -25.87 -15.74 8.81
N LYS A 743 -26.77 -16.02 7.86
CA LYS A 743 -27.75 -17.11 7.97
C LYS A 743 -27.07 -18.47 8.10
N PHE A 744 -25.96 -18.68 7.39
CA PHE A 744 -25.18 -19.90 7.52
C PHE A 744 -24.60 -20.06 8.93
N PHE A 745 -24.03 -18.98 9.49
CA PHE A 745 -23.51 -19.01 10.86
C PHE A 745 -24.59 -19.17 11.93
N GLU A 746 -25.77 -18.57 11.76
CA GLU A 746 -26.92 -18.79 12.65
C GLU A 746 -27.34 -20.26 12.65
N LEU A 747 -27.47 -20.88 11.48
CA LEU A 747 -27.83 -22.29 11.35
C LEU A 747 -26.78 -23.22 11.97
N GLU A 748 -25.49 -22.92 11.79
CA GLU A 748 -24.42 -23.71 12.40
C GLU A 748 -24.33 -23.51 13.91
N GLU A 749 -24.65 -22.32 14.42
CA GLU A 749 -24.74 -22.06 15.86
C GLU A 749 -25.85 -22.93 16.50
N ASP A 750 -27.01 -23.04 15.85
CA ASP A 750 -28.10 -23.90 16.30
C ASP A 750 -27.73 -25.39 16.22
N ARG A 751 -27.04 -25.82 15.15
CA ARG A 751 -26.50 -27.18 15.03
C ARG A 751 -25.52 -27.51 16.16
N LEU A 752 -24.65 -26.55 16.53
CA LEU A 752 -23.70 -26.72 17.62
C LEU A 752 -24.43 -26.89 18.97
N LYS A 753 -25.42 -26.05 19.26
CA LYS A 753 -26.25 -26.17 20.48
C LYS A 753 -26.93 -27.54 20.55
N ASP A 754 -27.47 -28.03 19.45
CA ASP A 754 -28.12 -29.33 19.39
C ASP A 754 -27.13 -30.49 19.53
N PHE A 755 -25.95 -30.40 18.91
CA PHE A 755 -24.88 -31.38 19.07
C PHE A 755 -24.45 -31.48 20.54
N GLN A 756 -24.24 -30.34 21.20
CA GLN A 756 -23.89 -30.33 22.62
C GLN A 756 -24.98 -30.91 23.51
N ARG A 757 -26.26 -30.61 23.26
CA ARG A 757 -27.38 -31.23 23.99
C ARG A 757 -27.32 -32.75 23.89
N ARG A 758 -27.02 -33.30 22.70
CA ARG A 758 -26.85 -34.75 22.49
C ARG A 758 -25.64 -35.30 23.24
N VAL A 759 -24.48 -34.64 23.17
CA VAL A 759 -23.26 -35.06 23.89
C VAL A 759 -23.50 -35.03 25.39
N ALA A 760 -24.15 -33.99 25.93
CA ALA A 760 -24.49 -33.90 27.33
C ALA A 760 -25.45 -35.01 27.76
N LYS A 761 -26.42 -35.36 26.90
CA LYS A 761 -27.31 -36.50 27.13
C LYS A 761 -26.54 -37.82 27.17
N MET A 762 -25.66 -38.07 26.19
CA MET A 762 -24.81 -39.28 26.17
C MET A 762 -23.87 -39.35 27.37
N LYS A 763 -23.29 -38.23 27.81
CA LYS A 763 -22.47 -38.19 29.03
C LYS A 763 -23.28 -38.52 30.27
N LYS A 764 -24.50 -37.98 30.41
CA LYS A 764 -25.42 -38.33 31.51
C LYS A 764 -25.79 -39.80 31.48
N GLU A 765 -26.12 -40.35 30.31
CA GLU A 765 -26.43 -41.78 30.14
C GLU A 765 -25.21 -42.66 30.47
N ALA A 766 -24.00 -42.27 30.05
CA ALA A 766 -22.76 -42.97 30.37
C ALA A 766 -22.40 -42.89 31.87
N ASP A 767 -22.59 -41.73 32.51
CA ASP A 767 -22.38 -41.55 33.94
C ASP A 767 -23.43 -42.31 34.77
N GLU A 768 -24.68 -42.40 34.30
CA GLU A 768 -25.72 -43.25 34.89
C GLU A 768 -25.38 -44.74 34.73
N LEU A 769 -24.85 -45.16 33.59
CA LEU A 769 -24.35 -46.52 33.37
C LEU A 769 -23.15 -46.83 34.26
N ARG A 770 -22.21 -45.89 34.43
CA ARG A 770 -21.08 -46.01 35.37
C ARG A 770 -21.57 -46.14 36.81
N LYS A 771 -22.51 -45.29 37.24
CA LYS A 771 -23.12 -45.37 38.58
C LYS A 771 -23.88 -46.68 38.79
N LYS A 772 -24.61 -47.18 37.77
CA LYS A 772 -25.28 -48.49 37.83
C LYS A 772 -24.29 -49.65 37.92
N GLY A 773 -23.17 -49.59 37.19
CA GLY A 773 -22.06 -50.55 37.27
C GLY A 773 -21.33 -50.54 38.62
N GLU A 774 -21.25 -49.39 39.28
CA GLU A 774 -20.69 -49.28 40.64
C GLU A 774 -21.66 -49.76 41.71
N THR A 775 -22.98 -49.58 41.54
CA THR A 775 -24.00 -50.11 42.46
C THR A 775 -24.21 -51.63 42.36
N ASN A 776 -23.85 -52.26 41.24
CA ASN A 776 -23.95 -53.72 41.04
C ASN A 776 -22.75 -54.53 41.59
N LYS A 777 -21.92 -53.94 42.47
CA LYS A 777 -20.84 -54.67 43.17
C LYS A 777 -21.28 -55.47 44.40
N GLN A 778 -22.57 -55.77 44.56
CA GLN A 778 -23.02 -56.70 45.60
C GLN A 778 -23.97 -57.77 45.06
N ILE A 779 -23.49 -59.01 45.17
CA ILE A 779 -24.10 -60.33 44.96
C ILE A 779 -24.18 -60.78 43.48
N LYS A 780 -23.07 -61.35 42.99
CA LYS A 780 -23.06 -62.21 41.77
C LYS A 780 -23.30 -63.66 42.17
N THR A 781 -24.06 -64.39 41.35
CA THR A 781 -24.41 -65.80 41.54
C THR A 781 -23.26 -66.71 41.04
N PRO A 782 -23.07 -67.94 41.57
CA PRO A 782 -21.93 -68.81 41.21
C PRO A 782 -21.86 -69.23 39.74
N GLU A 783 -22.96 -69.08 38.99
CA GLU A 783 -23.02 -69.39 37.56
C GLU A 783 -22.38 -68.28 36.70
N GLU A 784 -22.52 -67.00 37.11
CA GLU A 784 -21.93 -65.85 36.38
C GLU A 784 -20.40 -65.77 36.55
N GLN A 785 -19.85 -66.29 37.66
CA GLN A 785 -18.40 -66.37 37.86
C GLN A 785 -17.70 -67.35 36.91
N LYS A 786 -18.41 -68.40 36.45
CA LYS A 786 -17.87 -69.36 35.48
C LYS A 786 -17.90 -68.82 34.06
N GLU A 787 -18.91 -68.04 33.70
CA GLU A 787 -18.98 -67.38 32.40
C GLU A 787 -17.91 -66.28 32.27
N GLU A 788 -17.66 -65.50 33.33
CA GLU A 788 -16.59 -64.50 33.34
C GLU A 788 -15.18 -65.12 33.24
N GLU A 789 -14.95 -66.31 33.81
CA GLU A 789 -13.69 -67.05 33.66
C GLU A 789 -13.48 -67.58 32.24
N ILE A 790 -14.56 -67.96 31.54
CA ILE A 790 -14.51 -68.43 30.15
C ILE A 790 -14.29 -67.25 29.21
N GLU A 791 -15.03 -66.15 29.36
CA GLU A 791 -14.85 -64.93 28.56
C GLU A 791 -13.46 -64.30 28.77
N MET A 792 -12.93 -64.29 30.00
CA MET A 792 -11.55 -63.85 30.25
C MET A 792 -10.51 -64.74 29.58
N LYS A 793 -10.81 -66.02 29.35
CA LYS A 793 -9.92 -66.95 28.65
C LYS A 793 -9.96 -66.71 27.16
N GLU A 794 -11.15 -66.58 26.58
CA GLU A 794 -11.35 -66.23 25.16
C GLU A 794 -10.76 -64.86 24.83
N TYR A 795 -10.90 -63.88 25.73
CA TYR A 795 -10.32 -62.55 25.55
C TYR A 795 -8.78 -62.57 25.61
N LYS A 796 -8.18 -63.40 26.46
CA LYS A 796 -6.72 -63.60 26.48
C LYS A 796 -6.24 -64.30 25.21
N GLU A 797 -6.97 -65.31 24.73
CA GLU A 797 -6.66 -65.98 23.46
C GLU A 797 -6.76 -64.99 22.28
N TYR A 798 -7.77 -64.12 22.26
CA TYR A 798 -7.89 -63.04 21.29
C TYR A 798 -6.72 -62.06 21.33
N LEU A 799 -6.33 -61.58 22.52
CA LEU A 799 -5.17 -60.68 22.67
C LEU A 799 -3.86 -61.33 22.18
N THR A 800 -3.67 -62.63 22.42
CA THR A 800 -2.50 -63.35 21.89
C THR A 800 -2.55 -63.53 20.37
N LEU A 801 -3.74 -63.70 19.79
CA LEU A 801 -3.94 -63.77 18.35
C LEU A 801 -3.65 -62.40 17.70
N GLU A 802 -4.16 -61.32 18.27
CA GLU A 802 -3.94 -59.95 17.83
C GLU A 802 -2.45 -59.57 17.90
N GLU A 803 -1.76 -59.90 19.00
CA GLU A 803 -0.32 -59.71 19.13
C GLU A 803 0.47 -60.48 18.06
N ASN A 804 0.07 -61.71 17.74
CA ASN A 804 0.71 -62.51 16.68
C ASN A 804 0.46 -61.93 15.28
N ILE A 805 -0.75 -61.42 15.02
CA ILE A 805 -1.10 -60.75 13.75
C ILE A 805 -0.29 -59.45 13.60
N LEU A 806 -0.20 -58.65 14.66
CA LEU A 806 0.57 -57.40 14.67
C LEU A 806 2.07 -57.64 14.51
N LYS A 807 2.62 -58.72 15.08
CA LYS A 807 4.00 -59.17 14.83
C LYS A 807 4.21 -59.63 13.39
N GLY A 808 3.25 -60.36 12.80
CA GLY A 808 3.30 -60.78 11.39
C GLY A 808 3.22 -59.61 10.39
N LEU A 809 2.56 -58.52 10.77
CA LEU A 809 2.46 -57.28 9.99
C LEU A 809 3.59 -56.28 10.30
N GLY A 810 4.50 -56.58 11.23
CA GLY A 810 5.62 -55.72 11.60
C GLY A 810 5.25 -54.46 12.39
N LEU A 811 4.04 -54.40 12.97
CA LEU A 811 3.48 -53.22 13.65
C LEU A 811 3.53 -53.32 15.19
N TRP A 812 4.14 -54.37 15.74
CA TRP A 812 4.22 -54.58 17.18
C TRP A 812 5.34 -53.74 17.84
N GLN A 813 4.97 -52.76 18.66
CA GLN A 813 5.90 -52.00 19.51
C GLN A 813 5.91 -52.58 20.93
N ALA A 814 7.07 -53.04 21.40
CA ALA A 814 7.22 -53.51 22.78
C ALA A 814 7.01 -52.34 23.76
N PRO A 815 6.28 -52.52 24.87
CA PRO A 815 6.14 -51.48 25.88
C PRO A 815 7.50 -51.22 26.54
N ALA A 816 7.90 -49.95 26.60
CA ALA A 816 9.12 -49.52 27.26
C ALA A 816 9.08 -49.90 28.74
N GLU A 817 10.10 -50.62 29.20
CA GLU A 817 10.30 -50.94 30.62
C GLU A 817 10.42 -49.62 31.40
N ALA A 818 9.57 -49.48 32.41
CA ALA A 818 9.46 -48.29 33.27
C ALA A 818 10.62 -48.17 34.27
#